data_AF-A0ABD6AVZ9-F1
#
_entry.id   AF-A0ABD6AVZ9-F1
#
_cell.length_a   1.000
_cell.length_b   1.000
_cell.length_c   1.000
_cell.angle_alpha   90.00
_cell.angle_beta   90.00
_cell.angle_gamma   90.00
#
_symmetry.space_group_name_H-M   'P 1'
#
loop_
_entity.id
_entity.type
_entity.pdbx_description
1 polymer ?
#
loop_
_entity_poly.entity_id
_entity_poly.type
_entity_poly.pdbx_seq_one_letter_code
_entity_poly.pdbx_strand_id
1 'polypeptide(L)'
;MSSLPDLDEVVYDPDQETVEATNVHQFMAEFDIDSYDDLVERSQDVEWFWDLLPEYLDIEFYEGYDQIRDTTDGPQFTDWYVGGELNVAHNTVDRHAAVDSDHRNKVATIWEGEDGEVREVTYHELRRQTDEVANYLESVGVGTGDTVGLYMPMVPEVVSILYGCFKVGAIAVPIFSGFGVDATATRIADAECSVLFTGDGFYRRGSPITLKDAADEAIEEAGHVEHTVVFDRLGASEADSDVSVPFDDARDAWWTDAIETQDDHYDTKSLDSGQESMLLYSSGTTGKPKGIVHTHAGVQMQTAKEIYFGFDHEPADRFFWVSDIGWMMGPWTLIGNHTFGGTVFMYEGAPDYPEPDRFWEMIDRHQLSVFGISPTAIRALRKKGDEWLEGYDLSSLRLLGSTGEPWDPESWLWFYEHVGNGDTPIINISGGTEICGCFLMPLPGMSLKPCTLGKPGLGMAVDIVDSQGESVADDHERGFLVARDSCPSMTKSLWEGDERYLDTYWSSFEDPPMWDHGDWAQQDEDGFWFLHGRADDALNVAGRKVGPAEVEGALIDHEAVNQAAAIGAPDDTTGTAVVAYVILDAGVEESEELRDELREQVGEELGKPFRPREVLFVDEFPKTQSGKIIRRAIQAAYTGEDLGDMSSIENPSALENVEDAR
;
A
#
# COMPACT_ATOMS: atom_id res chain seq x y z
N MET A 1 -22.77 0.13 -21.28
CA MET A 1 -23.44 1.45 -21.36
C MET A 1 -23.53 2.06 -19.96
N SER A 2 -22.52 2.84 -19.60
CA SER A 2 -22.58 3.95 -18.63
C SER A 2 -21.59 4.98 -19.16
N SER A 3 -22.09 6.01 -19.84
CA SER A 3 -21.22 7.11 -20.25
C SER A 3 -20.75 7.86 -19.01
N LEU A 4 -19.54 8.43 -19.05
CA LEU A 4 -18.95 9.41 -18.10
C LEU A 4 -19.90 10.24 -17.20
N PRO A 5 -21.10 10.72 -17.61
CA PRO A 5 -22.05 11.38 -16.69
C PRO A 5 -22.43 10.63 -15.40
N ASP A 6 -22.28 9.31 -15.30
CA ASP A 6 -22.58 8.57 -14.05
C ASP A 6 -21.47 8.73 -12.97
N LEU A 7 -20.28 9.23 -13.33
CA LEU A 7 -19.19 9.55 -12.39
C LEU A 7 -19.35 10.91 -11.71
N ASP A 8 -20.15 11.81 -12.28
CA ASP A 8 -20.30 13.19 -11.81
C ASP A 8 -21.31 13.35 -10.67
N GLU A 9 -22.06 12.30 -10.32
CA GLU A 9 -23.05 12.34 -9.25
C GLU A 9 -22.45 11.92 -7.90
N VAL A 10 -22.79 12.67 -6.86
CA VAL A 10 -22.51 12.30 -5.47
C VAL A 10 -23.40 11.13 -5.07
N VAL A 11 -22.80 10.01 -4.70
CA VAL A 11 -23.51 8.75 -4.39
C VAL A 11 -23.54 8.42 -2.89
N TYR A 12 -22.63 9.02 -2.12
CA TYR A 12 -22.66 9.00 -0.65
C TYR A 12 -22.69 10.44 -0.15
N ASP A 13 -23.62 10.74 0.75
CA ASP A 13 -23.74 12.04 1.41
C ASP A 13 -24.15 11.79 2.87
N PRO A 14 -23.24 11.93 3.85
CA PRO A 14 -23.53 11.58 5.23
C PRO A 14 -24.50 12.58 5.87
N ASP A 15 -25.34 12.09 6.78
CA ASP A 15 -26.17 12.99 7.57
C ASP A 15 -25.35 13.78 8.61
N GLN A 16 -25.93 14.86 9.12
CA GLN A 16 -25.26 15.76 10.05
C GLN A 16 -24.83 15.04 11.35
N GLU A 17 -25.60 14.06 11.83
CA GLU A 17 -25.26 13.31 13.04
C GLU A 17 -24.00 12.47 12.83
N THR A 18 -23.89 11.82 11.68
CA THR A 18 -22.70 11.06 11.25
C THR A 18 -21.49 11.97 11.14
N VAL A 19 -21.63 13.13 10.48
CA VAL A 19 -20.55 14.13 10.35
C VAL A 19 -20.07 14.63 11.71
N GLU A 20 -21.00 15.02 12.60
CA GLU A 20 -20.69 15.55 13.93
C GLU A 20 -20.03 14.54 14.87
N ALA A 21 -20.25 13.24 14.63
CA ALA A 21 -19.64 12.17 15.41
C ALA A 21 -18.16 11.94 15.07
N THR A 22 -17.73 12.27 13.83
CA THR A 22 -16.37 11.94 13.35
C THR A 22 -15.27 12.60 14.17
N ASN A 23 -14.14 11.89 14.29
CA ASN A 23 -12.91 12.38 14.93
C ASN A 23 -12.40 13.68 14.28
N VAL A 24 -12.56 13.82 12.96
CA VAL A 24 -12.16 15.02 12.23
C VAL A 24 -13.07 16.22 12.54
N HIS A 25 -14.37 16.01 12.74
CA HIS A 25 -15.27 17.08 13.17
C HIS A 25 -14.97 17.55 14.59
N GLN A 26 -14.65 16.62 15.51
CA GLN A 26 -14.24 16.95 16.87
C GLN A 26 -12.96 17.81 16.87
N PHE A 27 -11.99 17.47 16.04
CA PHE A 27 -10.77 18.27 15.85
C PHE A 27 -11.10 19.68 15.32
N MET A 28 -11.94 19.78 14.29
CA MET A 28 -12.34 21.08 13.75
C MET A 28 -13.03 21.96 14.80
N ALA A 29 -13.91 21.38 15.61
CA ALA A 29 -14.60 22.08 16.69
C ALA A 29 -13.63 22.57 17.78
N GLU A 30 -12.58 21.81 18.09
CA GLU A 30 -11.55 22.22 19.06
C GLU A 30 -10.70 23.40 18.58
N PHE A 31 -10.40 23.45 17.27
CA PHE A 31 -9.53 24.47 16.67
C PHE A 31 -10.27 25.60 15.93
N ASP A 32 -11.58 25.72 16.16
CA ASP A 32 -12.47 26.72 15.56
C ASP A 32 -12.35 26.75 14.01
N ILE A 33 -12.43 25.58 13.37
CA ILE A 33 -12.39 25.41 11.91
C ILE A 33 -13.82 25.16 11.39
N ASP A 34 -14.28 26.01 10.48
CA ASP A 34 -15.70 26.07 10.09
C ASP A 34 -16.11 24.97 9.09
N SER A 35 -15.20 24.49 8.23
CA SER A 35 -15.48 23.48 7.22
C SER A 35 -14.28 22.55 6.94
N TYR A 36 -14.54 21.40 6.30
CA TYR A 36 -13.47 20.50 5.88
C TYR A 36 -12.51 21.15 4.88
N ASP A 37 -13.00 22.06 4.04
CA ASP A 37 -12.15 22.78 3.09
C ASP A 37 -11.22 23.76 3.81
N ASP A 38 -11.74 24.46 4.83
CA ASP A 38 -10.91 25.29 5.70
C ASP A 38 -9.87 24.45 6.46
N LEU A 39 -10.22 23.22 6.86
CA LEU A 39 -9.27 22.29 7.49
C LEU A 39 -8.17 21.87 6.52
N VAL A 40 -8.53 21.46 5.29
CA VAL A 40 -7.57 21.05 4.27
C VAL A 40 -6.63 22.20 3.93
N GLU A 41 -7.17 23.42 3.70
CA GLU A 41 -6.39 24.63 3.42
C GLU A 41 -5.48 24.98 4.60
N ARG A 42 -6.01 25.00 5.82
CA ARG A 42 -5.21 25.32 7.01
C ARG A 42 -4.12 24.30 7.26
N SER A 43 -4.38 23.01 6.99
CA SER A 43 -3.38 21.94 7.13
C SER A 43 -2.25 22.00 6.10
N GLN A 44 -2.36 22.85 5.06
CA GLN A 44 -1.23 23.14 4.17
C GLN A 44 -0.13 23.94 4.88
N ASP A 45 -0.44 24.62 6.00
CA ASP A 45 0.58 25.05 6.97
C ASP A 45 1.05 23.83 7.76
N VAL A 46 2.02 23.13 7.15
CA VAL A 46 2.53 21.85 7.67
C VAL A 46 3.19 21.99 9.04
N GLU A 47 3.82 23.14 9.35
CA GLU A 47 4.39 23.37 10.68
C GLU A 47 3.30 23.47 11.73
N TRP A 48 2.25 24.28 11.50
CA TRP A 48 1.14 24.37 12.43
C TRP A 48 0.49 23.01 12.67
N PHE A 49 0.22 22.28 11.59
CA PHE A 49 -0.52 21.02 11.69
C PHE A 49 0.31 19.95 12.40
N TRP A 50 1.56 19.73 11.99
CA TRP A 50 2.40 18.68 12.56
C TRP A 50 2.94 19.00 13.96
N ASP A 51 3.08 20.28 14.34
CA ASP A 51 3.43 20.66 15.73
C ASP A 51 2.31 20.35 16.73
N LEU A 52 1.06 20.37 16.25
CA LEU A 52 -0.12 20.14 17.08
C LEU A 52 -0.38 18.65 17.35
N LEU A 53 -0.10 17.79 16.36
CA LEU A 53 -0.53 16.40 16.38
C LEU A 53 0.08 15.53 17.50
N PRO A 54 1.34 15.70 17.95
CA PRO A 54 1.86 14.88 19.02
C PRO A 54 1.04 15.00 20.30
N GLU A 55 0.64 16.22 20.68
CA GLU A 55 -0.22 16.44 21.85
C GLU A 55 -1.65 15.94 21.59
N TYR A 56 -2.23 16.25 20.43
CA TYR A 56 -3.62 15.91 20.12
C TYR A 56 -3.86 14.40 19.99
N LEU A 57 -2.93 13.67 19.36
CA LEU A 57 -3.00 12.22 19.17
C LEU A 57 -2.36 11.42 20.32
N ASP A 58 -1.94 12.10 21.38
CA ASP A 58 -1.26 11.51 22.54
C ASP A 58 -0.07 10.65 22.10
N ILE A 59 0.85 11.21 21.32
CA ILE A 59 2.10 10.55 20.92
C ILE A 59 3.20 10.93 21.92
N GLU A 60 3.74 9.92 22.60
CA GLU A 60 4.70 10.09 23.66
C GLU A 60 6.13 10.15 23.13
N PHE A 61 6.82 11.22 23.49
CA PHE A 61 8.26 11.38 23.38
C PHE A 61 8.90 11.18 24.76
N TYR A 62 9.99 10.42 24.83
CA TYR A 62 10.82 10.32 26.03
C TYR A 62 11.49 11.66 26.35
N GLU A 63 12.00 12.33 25.29
CA GLU A 63 12.51 13.69 25.32
C GLU A 63 11.78 14.51 24.25
N GLY A 64 11.16 15.63 24.63
CA GLY A 64 10.45 16.49 23.68
C GLY A 64 11.40 17.17 22.68
N TYR A 65 10.89 17.49 21.49
CA TYR A 65 11.67 18.15 20.44
C TYR A 65 11.86 19.66 20.66
N ASP A 66 12.99 20.19 20.20
CA ASP A 66 13.33 21.61 20.30
C ASP A 66 12.83 22.43 19.09
N GLN A 67 12.64 21.77 17.95
CA GLN A 67 12.25 22.38 16.67
C GLN A 67 11.39 21.41 15.85
N ILE A 68 10.27 21.89 15.32
CA ILE A 68 9.33 21.05 14.56
C ILE A 68 9.94 20.51 13.26
N ARG A 69 10.69 21.34 12.52
CA ARG A 69 11.43 20.90 11.33
C ARG A 69 12.69 21.73 11.07
N ASP A 70 13.72 21.12 10.51
CA ASP A 70 14.91 21.79 9.96
C ASP A 70 14.99 21.53 8.45
N THR A 71 14.99 22.61 7.67
CA THR A 71 15.05 22.60 6.20
C THR A 71 16.36 23.19 5.67
N THR A 72 17.42 23.23 6.49
CA THR A 72 18.70 23.88 6.14
C THR A 72 19.31 23.31 4.86
N ASP A 73 19.17 22.00 4.62
CA ASP A 73 19.69 21.30 3.44
C ASP A 73 18.68 21.24 2.26
N GLY A 74 17.57 21.97 2.38
CA GLY A 74 16.50 22.02 1.39
C GLY A 74 15.29 21.15 1.79
N PRO A 75 14.13 21.36 1.16
CA PRO A 75 12.92 20.59 1.47
C PRO A 75 13.07 19.08 1.22
N GLN A 76 14.02 18.69 0.35
CA GLN A 76 14.32 17.30 0.03
C GLN A 76 14.86 16.49 1.21
N PHE A 77 15.51 17.18 2.16
CA PHE A 77 16.21 16.57 3.30
C PHE A 77 15.71 17.21 4.61
N THR A 78 14.39 17.34 4.76
CA THR A 78 13.80 17.95 5.94
C THR A 78 13.89 17.00 7.13
N ASP A 79 14.53 17.43 8.23
CA ASP A 79 14.47 16.72 9.50
C ASP A 79 13.25 17.19 10.29
N TRP A 80 12.48 16.26 10.86
CA TRP A 80 11.26 16.55 11.64
C TRP A 80 11.42 16.17 13.11
N TYR A 81 10.79 16.94 14.00
CA TYR A 81 10.84 16.79 15.46
C TYR A 81 12.27 16.74 16.01
N VAL A 82 13.08 17.71 15.60
CA VAL A 82 14.52 17.80 15.86
C VAL A 82 14.81 17.88 17.35
N GLY A 83 15.70 16.99 17.82
CA GLY A 83 16.05 16.85 19.24
C GLY A 83 15.04 16.04 20.06
N GLY A 84 13.93 15.61 19.46
CA GLY A 84 12.99 14.71 20.10
C GLY A 84 13.51 13.28 20.12
N GLU A 85 13.15 12.53 21.16
CA GLU A 85 13.38 11.10 21.23
C GLU A 85 12.07 10.33 21.49
N LEU A 86 11.80 9.30 20.70
CA LEU A 86 10.64 8.44 20.84
C LEU A 86 10.97 6.99 20.49
N ASN A 87 9.97 6.11 20.60
CA ASN A 87 10.01 4.80 19.97
C ASN A 87 8.60 4.41 19.50
N VAL A 88 8.53 3.84 18.29
CA VAL A 88 7.25 3.37 17.72
C VAL A 88 6.68 2.23 18.57
N ALA A 89 7.51 1.28 19.01
CA ALA A 89 7.07 0.17 19.84
C ALA A 89 6.57 0.62 21.23
N HIS A 90 7.11 1.73 21.75
CA HIS A 90 6.59 2.32 23.00
C HIS A 90 5.16 2.81 22.84
N ASN A 91 4.92 3.61 21.80
CA ASN A 91 3.62 4.21 21.49
C ASN A 91 2.56 3.19 21.04
N THR A 92 2.99 2.08 20.43
CA THR A 92 2.10 1.06 19.88
C THR A 92 1.92 -0.16 20.77
N VAL A 93 2.86 -0.48 21.66
CA VAL A 93 2.82 -1.71 22.47
C VAL A 93 3.00 -1.41 23.96
N ASP A 94 4.11 -0.78 24.36
CA ASP A 94 4.52 -0.77 25.78
C ASP A 94 3.54 -0.05 26.69
N ARG A 95 3.08 1.13 26.27
CA ARG A 95 2.12 1.92 27.05
C ARG A 95 0.76 1.23 27.19
N HIS A 96 0.34 0.51 26.13
CA HIS A 96 -0.92 -0.22 26.12
C HIS A 96 -0.83 -1.51 26.92
N ALA A 97 0.35 -2.11 27.02
CA ALA A 97 0.63 -3.31 27.79
C ALA A 97 1.06 -3.05 29.24
N ALA A 98 1.19 -1.78 29.65
CA ALA A 98 1.59 -1.39 31.00
C ALA A 98 0.63 -1.98 32.05
N VAL A 99 1.14 -2.29 33.25
CA VAL A 99 0.38 -2.99 34.31
C VAL A 99 -0.88 -2.24 34.73
N ASP A 100 -0.85 -0.92 34.64
CA ASP A 100 -1.91 0.01 34.97
C ASP A 100 -2.74 0.50 33.76
N SER A 101 -2.43 0.03 32.55
CA SER A 101 -3.19 0.36 31.35
C SER A 101 -4.47 -0.48 31.25
N ASP A 102 -5.58 0.18 30.91
CA ASP A 102 -6.86 -0.49 30.64
C ASP A 102 -6.82 -1.34 29.36
N HIS A 103 -5.87 -1.06 28.45
CA HIS A 103 -5.66 -1.83 27.22
C HIS A 103 -4.84 -3.10 27.42
N ARG A 104 -4.24 -3.32 28.60
CA ARG A 104 -3.29 -4.41 28.82
C ARG A 104 -3.79 -5.78 28.39
N ASN A 105 -5.05 -6.08 28.66
CA ASN A 105 -5.68 -7.36 28.30
C ASN A 105 -6.68 -7.21 27.14
N LYS A 106 -6.69 -6.07 26.43
CA LYS A 106 -7.41 -5.91 25.16
C LYS A 106 -6.66 -6.70 24.09
N VAL A 107 -7.41 -7.31 23.17
CA VAL A 107 -6.85 -8.02 22.01
C VAL A 107 -6.26 -6.99 21.05
N ALA A 108 -4.95 -7.08 20.80
CA ALA A 108 -4.26 -6.28 19.80
C ALA A 108 -4.45 -6.90 18.41
N THR A 109 -4.26 -8.21 18.30
CA THR A 109 -4.37 -8.95 17.02
C THR A 109 -5.35 -10.09 17.14
N ILE A 110 -6.31 -10.16 16.22
CA ILE A 110 -7.08 -11.36 15.91
C ILE A 110 -6.52 -11.92 14.61
N TRP A 111 -6.16 -13.19 14.58
CA TRP A 111 -5.66 -13.85 13.38
C TRP A 111 -6.52 -15.06 13.05
N GLU A 112 -6.88 -15.21 11.78
CA GLU A 112 -7.50 -16.42 11.25
C GLU A 112 -6.61 -17.06 10.17
N GLY A 113 -6.26 -18.33 10.37
CA GLY A 113 -5.58 -19.17 9.40
C GLY A 113 -6.51 -19.63 8.27
N GLU A 114 -5.95 -20.04 7.14
CA GLU A 114 -6.75 -20.57 6.03
C GLU A 114 -7.48 -21.88 6.40
N ASP A 115 -6.93 -22.63 7.37
CA ASP A 115 -7.52 -23.83 7.98
C ASP A 115 -8.66 -23.52 8.98
N GLY A 116 -8.93 -22.24 9.26
CA GLY A 116 -9.93 -21.77 10.21
C GLY A 116 -9.45 -21.75 11.66
N GLU A 117 -8.16 -21.95 11.93
CA GLU A 117 -7.60 -21.69 13.26
C GLU A 117 -7.74 -20.20 13.59
N VAL A 118 -8.20 -19.87 14.79
CA VAL A 118 -8.29 -18.49 15.28
C VAL A 118 -7.38 -18.31 16.49
N ARG A 119 -6.52 -17.30 16.44
CA ARG A 119 -5.66 -16.88 17.55
C ARG A 119 -5.95 -15.44 17.91
N GLU A 120 -5.96 -15.15 19.21
CA GLU A 120 -6.07 -13.80 19.75
C GLU A 120 -4.81 -13.49 20.55
N VAL A 121 -4.19 -12.35 20.28
CA VAL A 121 -3.00 -11.87 21.00
C VAL A 121 -3.36 -10.56 21.70
N THR A 122 -3.31 -10.57 23.02
CA THR A 122 -3.53 -9.35 23.82
C THR A 122 -2.32 -8.42 23.79
N TYR A 123 -2.48 -7.14 24.13
CA TYR A 123 -1.34 -6.22 24.26
C TYR A 123 -0.26 -6.73 25.22
N HIS A 124 -0.66 -7.36 26.32
CA HIS A 124 0.28 -7.98 27.25
C HIS A 124 1.08 -9.12 26.62
N GLU A 125 0.43 -9.99 25.85
CA GLU A 125 1.11 -11.09 25.15
C GLU A 125 1.98 -10.57 24.00
N LEU A 126 1.50 -9.56 23.28
CA LEU A 126 2.26 -8.88 22.23
C LEU A 126 3.54 -8.27 22.82
N ARG A 127 3.45 -7.52 23.92
CA ARG A 127 4.62 -6.96 24.60
C ARG A 127 5.63 -8.05 24.96
N ARG A 128 5.15 -9.14 25.58
CA ARG A 128 6.00 -10.27 25.96
C ARG A 128 6.79 -10.81 24.77
N GLN A 129 6.12 -11.08 23.65
CA GLN A 129 6.76 -11.60 22.44
C GLN A 129 7.69 -10.56 21.79
N THR A 130 7.33 -9.27 21.80
CA THR A 130 8.20 -8.21 21.27
C THR A 130 9.46 -8.02 22.09
N ASP A 131 9.38 -8.17 23.42
CA ASP A 131 10.52 -8.11 24.34
C ASP A 131 11.45 -9.32 24.12
N GLU A 132 10.88 -10.51 23.93
CA GLU A 132 11.62 -11.73 23.58
C GLU A 132 12.37 -11.57 22.24
N VAL A 133 11.72 -11.02 21.21
CA VAL A 133 12.38 -10.73 19.93
C VAL A 133 13.51 -9.70 20.10
N ALA A 134 13.27 -8.61 20.85
CA ALA A 134 14.28 -7.58 21.08
C ALA A 134 15.51 -8.16 21.80
N ASN A 135 15.30 -8.97 22.84
CA ASN A 135 16.37 -9.67 23.55
C ASN A 135 17.12 -10.66 22.63
N TYR A 136 16.43 -11.39 21.77
CA TYR A 136 17.07 -12.25 20.78
C TYR A 136 17.98 -11.45 19.84
N LEU A 137 17.45 -10.38 19.25
CA LEU A 137 18.19 -9.52 18.31
C LEU A 137 19.48 -8.98 18.95
N GLU A 138 19.42 -8.45 20.17
CA GLU A 138 20.63 -8.00 20.88
C GLU A 138 21.59 -9.16 21.19
N SER A 139 21.06 -10.36 21.51
CA SER A 139 21.88 -11.54 21.82
C SER A 139 22.73 -12.02 20.63
N VAL A 140 22.23 -11.82 19.42
CA VAL A 140 22.93 -12.13 18.16
C VAL A 140 23.69 -10.92 17.58
N GLY A 141 23.74 -9.81 18.33
CA GLY A 141 24.59 -8.65 18.02
C GLY A 141 23.93 -7.58 17.17
N VAL A 142 22.61 -7.64 16.92
CA VAL A 142 21.85 -6.59 16.24
C VAL A 142 21.67 -5.39 17.19
N GLY A 143 22.05 -4.21 16.72
CA GLY A 143 21.92 -2.95 17.42
C GLY A 143 21.11 -1.91 16.63
N THR A 144 21.25 -0.66 17.07
CA THR A 144 20.57 0.47 16.43
C THR A 144 21.17 0.77 15.07
N GLY A 145 20.34 0.81 14.03
CA GLY A 145 20.75 1.03 12.63
C GLY A 145 21.07 -0.25 11.84
N ASP A 146 21.13 -1.41 12.48
CA ASP A 146 21.32 -2.69 11.79
C ASP A 146 20.00 -3.14 11.13
N THR A 147 20.08 -3.81 9.98
CA THR A 147 18.90 -4.23 9.19
C THR A 147 18.48 -5.67 9.51
N VAL A 148 17.16 -5.88 9.59
CA VAL A 148 16.55 -7.18 9.89
C VAL A 148 15.50 -7.50 8.82
N GLY A 149 15.68 -8.61 8.11
CA GLY A 149 14.77 -9.07 7.06
C GLY A 149 13.56 -9.81 7.62
N LEU A 150 12.37 -9.49 7.13
CA LEU A 150 11.11 -10.14 7.47
C LEU A 150 10.52 -10.78 6.21
N TYR A 151 10.91 -12.01 5.90
CA TYR A 151 10.35 -12.82 4.81
C TYR A 151 9.36 -13.85 5.38
N MET A 152 8.26 -13.32 5.92
CA MET A 152 7.33 -14.04 6.79
C MET A 152 5.95 -14.21 6.13
N PRO A 153 5.25 -15.34 6.38
CA PRO A 153 3.82 -15.41 6.09
C PRO A 153 3.01 -14.45 6.99
N MET A 154 1.75 -14.20 6.64
CA MET A 154 0.84 -13.36 7.42
C MET A 154 0.34 -14.07 8.69
N VAL A 155 1.21 -14.17 9.70
CA VAL A 155 0.96 -14.75 11.02
C VAL A 155 1.23 -13.72 12.14
N PRO A 156 0.64 -13.85 13.34
CA PRO A 156 0.79 -12.88 14.44
C PRO A 156 2.25 -12.58 14.82
N GLU A 157 3.14 -13.54 14.67
CA GLU A 157 4.56 -13.42 14.99
C GLU A 157 5.24 -12.28 14.20
N VAL A 158 4.74 -11.95 13.00
CA VAL A 158 5.26 -10.83 12.20
C VAL A 158 5.09 -9.48 12.91
N VAL A 159 4.03 -9.33 13.71
CA VAL A 159 3.76 -8.12 14.50
C VAL A 159 4.81 -8.00 15.60
N SER A 160 5.12 -9.11 16.27
CA SER A 160 6.12 -9.18 17.32
C SER A 160 7.53 -8.91 16.78
N ILE A 161 7.84 -9.38 15.57
CA ILE A 161 9.12 -9.13 14.91
C ILE A 161 9.28 -7.65 14.56
N LEU A 162 8.25 -7.04 13.94
CA LEU A 162 8.29 -5.64 13.52
C LEU A 162 8.57 -4.72 14.73
N TYR A 163 7.80 -4.87 15.81
CA TYR A 163 7.99 -4.03 16.99
C TYR A 163 9.24 -4.41 17.80
N GLY A 164 9.68 -5.67 17.79
CA GLY A 164 10.97 -6.07 18.33
C GLY A 164 12.14 -5.36 17.67
N CYS A 165 12.11 -5.20 16.34
CA CYS A 165 13.10 -4.40 15.60
C CYS A 165 13.10 -2.94 16.08
N PHE A 166 11.91 -2.33 16.18
CA PHE A 166 11.78 -0.95 16.64
C PHE A 166 12.28 -0.75 18.08
N LYS A 167 12.04 -1.70 18.99
CA LYS A 167 12.54 -1.64 20.39
C LYS A 167 14.06 -1.54 20.47
N VAL A 168 14.77 -2.27 19.62
CA VAL A 168 16.25 -2.29 19.56
C VAL A 168 16.81 -1.12 18.74
N GLY A 169 15.95 -0.44 17.97
CA GLY A 169 16.33 0.58 16.99
C GLY A 169 16.92 -0.02 15.70
N ALA A 170 16.65 -1.30 15.44
CA ALA A 170 16.99 -1.96 14.20
C ALA A 170 16.02 -1.53 13.10
N ILE A 171 16.50 -1.53 11.86
CA ILE A 171 15.75 -1.16 10.67
C ILE A 171 15.05 -2.40 10.13
N ALA A 172 13.73 -2.46 10.25
CA ALA A 172 12.97 -3.59 9.73
C ALA A 172 12.89 -3.54 8.19
N VAL A 173 13.06 -4.68 7.54
CA VAL A 173 12.98 -4.84 6.08
C VAL A 173 11.89 -5.85 5.75
N PRO A 174 10.61 -5.44 5.67
CA PRO A 174 9.52 -6.30 5.22
C PRO A 174 9.71 -6.77 3.76
N ILE A 175 9.64 -8.07 3.54
CA ILE A 175 9.77 -8.70 2.23
C ILE A 175 8.53 -9.57 1.98
N PHE A 176 7.82 -9.30 0.89
CA PHE A 176 6.61 -10.04 0.52
C PHE A 176 6.92 -11.53 0.39
N SER A 177 6.20 -12.36 1.15
CA SER A 177 6.39 -13.82 1.18
C SER A 177 6.18 -14.50 -0.17
N GLY A 178 5.40 -13.90 -1.07
CA GLY A 178 5.19 -14.40 -2.43
C GLY A 178 6.27 -14.02 -3.45
N PHE A 179 7.33 -13.29 -3.08
CA PHE A 179 8.44 -13.05 -3.99
C PHE A 179 9.25 -14.32 -4.27
N GLY A 180 9.72 -14.42 -5.52
CA GLY A 180 10.70 -15.43 -5.91
C GLY A 180 12.12 -15.09 -5.42
N VAL A 181 13.04 -16.05 -5.60
CA VAL A 181 14.42 -16.02 -5.10
C VAL A 181 15.14 -14.72 -5.45
N ASP A 182 15.26 -14.37 -6.73
CA ASP A 182 15.99 -13.17 -7.20
C ASP A 182 15.48 -11.87 -6.53
N ALA A 183 14.16 -11.73 -6.42
CA ALA A 183 13.53 -10.54 -5.86
C ALA A 183 13.75 -10.43 -4.35
N THR A 184 13.76 -11.57 -3.65
CA THR A 184 14.09 -11.67 -2.23
C THR A 184 15.58 -11.42 -2.00
N ALA A 185 16.46 -12.07 -2.75
CA ALA A 185 17.92 -11.92 -2.67
C ALA A 185 18.35 -10.48 -2.88
N THR A 186 17.78 -9.80 -3.88
CA THR A 186 18.09 -8.39 -4.17
C THR A 186 17.81 -7.46 -2.98
N ARG A 187 16.70 -7.70 -2.26
CA ARG A 187 16.32 -6.88 -1.09
C ARG A 187 17.18 -7.18 0.12
N ILE A 188 17.49 -8.46 0.36
CA ILE A 188 18.40 -8.89 1.42
C ILE A 188 19.80 -8.31 1.19
N ALA A 189 20.28 -8.36 -0.05
CA ALA A 189 21.60 -7.87 -0.43
C ALA A 189 21.70 -6.33 -0.34
N ASP A 190 20.71 -5.60 -0.83
CA ASP A 190 20.71 -4.13 -0.81
C ASP A 190 20.65 -3.60 0.64
N ALA A 191 19.81 -4.20 1.48
CA ALA A 191 19.72 -3.84 2.90
C ALA A 191 20.87 -4.41 3.75
N GLU A 192 21.67 -5.35 3.22
CA GLU A 192 22.69 -6.11 3.97
C GLU A 192 22.15 -6.76 5.27
N CYS A 193 20.96 -7.38 5.21
CA CYS A 193 20.31 -7.97 6.39
C CYS A 193 21.19 -9.05 7.04
N SER A 194 21.54 -8.90 8.31
CA SER A 194 22.33 -9.88 9.08
C SER A 194 21.46 -10.97 9.72
N VAL A 195 20.19 -10.65 10.00
CA VAL A 195 19.17 -11.57 10.52
C VAL A 195 18.00 -11.64 9.55
N LEU A 196 17.51 -12.85 9.26
CA LEU A 196 16.29 -13.10 8.50
C LEU A 196 15.27 -13.87 9.35
N PHE A 197 14.07 -13.32 9.53
CA PHE A 197 12.92 -14.07 10.00
C PHE A 197 12.16 -14.66 8.81
N THR A 198 11.85 -15.95 8.88
CA THR A 198 11.02 -16.63 7.88
C THR A 198 10.15 -17.72 8.50
N GLY A 199 9.28 -18.35 7.70
CA GLY A 199 8.50 -19.52 8.11
C GLY A 199 8.98 -20.78 7.40
N ASP A 200 8.61 -21.95 7.94
CA ASP A 200 8.68 -23.20 7.17
C ASP A 200 7.74 -23.15 5.94
N GLY A 201 6.61 -22.46 6.06
CA GLY A 201 5.68 -22.18 4.97
C GLY A 201 4.35 -21.57 5.43
N PHE A 202 3.32 -21.70 4.60
CA PHE A 202 1.94 -21.29 4.89
C PHE A 202 0.94 -22.05 4.01
N TYR A 203 -0.35 -21.91 4.28
CA TYR A 203 -1.42 -22.50 3.46
C TYR A 203 -1.93 -21.52 2.40
N ARG A 204 -2.11 -22.02 1.18
CA ARG A 204 -2.80 -21.31 0.10
C ARG A 204 -3.75 -22.24 -0.64
N ARG A 205 -5.03 -21.88 -0.67
CA ARG A 205 -6.13 -22.69 -1.21
C ARG A 205 -6.11 -24.13 -0.67
N GLY A 206 -5.80 -24.28 0.62
CA GLY A 206 -5.73 -25.56 1.33
C GLY A 206 -4.48 -26.39 1.03
N SER A 207 -3.54 -25.89 0.23
CA SER A 207 -2.26 -26.57 -0.06
C SER A 207 -1.12 -25.91 0.72
N PRO A 208 -0.20 -26.69 1.32
CA PRO A 208 0.99 -26.13 1.94
C PRO A 208 1.95 -25.60 0.86
N ILE A 209 2.47 -24.39 1.08
CA ILE A 209 3.55 -23.78 0.30
C ILE A 209 4.75 -23.62 1.23
N THR A 210 5.90 -24.20 0.87
CA THR A 210 7.14 -24.04 1.65
C THR A 210 7.78 -22.69 1.33
N LEU A 211 8.30 -22.01 2.36
CA LEU A 211 9.02 -20.73 2.21
C LEU A 211 10.53 -20.91 2.31
N LYS A 212 10.95 -21.87 3.13
CA LYS A 212 12.34 -22.03 3.54
C LYS A 212 13.29 -22.42 2.38
N ASP A 213 12.81 -23.16 1.38
CA ASP A 213 13.60 -23.48 0.18
C ASP A 213 14.03 -22.20 -0.56
N ALA A 214 13.08 -21.32 -0.87
CA ALA A 214 13.35 -20.06 -1.54
C ALA A 214 14.17 -19.10 -0.67
N ALA A 215 13.96 -19.11 0.65
CA ALA A 215 14.75 -18.33 1.59
C ALA A 215 16.24 -18.75 1.56
N ASP A 216 16.53 -20.04 1.53
CA ASP A 216 17.92 -20.55 1.50
C ASP A 216 18.65 -20.17 0.22
N GLU A 217 17.98 -20.32 -0.93
CA GLU A 217 18.53 -19.90 -2.22
C GLU A 217 18.79 -18.38 -2.23
N ALA A 218 17.85 -17.58 -1.73
CA ALA A 218 18.00 -16.13 -1.67
C ALA A 218 19.12 -15.69 -0.71
N ILE A 219 19.31 -16.39 0.41
CA ILE A 219 20.42 -16.16 1.34
C ILE A 219 21.76 -16.48 0.67
N GLU A 220 21.86 -17.59 -0.06
CA GLU A 220 23.08 -17.96 -0.78
C GLU A 220 23.46 -16.91 -1.84
N GLU A 221 22.48 -16.37 -2.56
CA GLU A 221 22.68 -15.30 -3.53
C GLU A 221 23.06 -13.96 -2.90
N ALA A 222 22.43 -13.60 -1.77
CA ALA A 222 22.69 -12.33 -1.10
C ALA A 222 24.02 -12.32 -0.33
N GLY A 223 24.35 -13.40 0.40
CA GLY A 223 25.64 -13.59 1.08
C GLY A 223 25.84 -12.90 2.43
N HIS A 224 24.84 -12.20 2.98
CA HIS A 224 24.97 -11.37 4.21
C HIS A 224 24.28 -11.93 5.46
N VAL A 225 23.39 -12.92 5.34
CA VAL A 225 22.58 -13.41 6.47
C VAL A 225 23.40 -14.36 7.35
N GLU A 226 23.61 -13.98 8.61
CA GLU A 226 24.35 -14.74 9.62
C GLU A 226 23.42 -15.61 10.49
N HIS A 227 22.19 -15.16 10.70
CA HIS A 227 21.19 -15.85 11.53
C HIS A 227 19.84 -15.90 10.84
N THR A 228 19.16 -17.05 10.94
CA THR A 228 17.80 -17.22 10.42
C THR A 228 16.90 -17.80 11.49
N VAL A 229 15.77 -17.16 11.76
CA VAL A 229 14.74 -17.67 12.68
C VAL A 229 13.57 -18.19 11.87
N VAL A 230 13.24 -19.47 12.04
CA VAL A 230 12.18 -20.16 11.30
C VAL A 230 10.97 -20.35 12.19
N PHE A 231 9.82 -19.78 11.82
CA PHE A 231 8.54 -20.03 12.45
C PHE A 231 7.92 -21.33 11.91
N ASP A 232 7.47 -22.20 12.81
CA ASP A 232 6.94 -23.53 12.49
C ASP A 232 5.43 -23.47 12.25
N ARG A 233 5.02 -23.00 11.07
CA ARG A 233 3.61 -22.84 10.67
C ARG A 233 3.01 -24.12 10.10
N LEU A 234 3.79 -24.89 9.34
CA LEU A 234 3.38 -26.17 8.73
C LEU A 234 3.72 -27.38 9.61
N GLY A 235 4.41 -27.18 10.73
CA GLY A 235 4.79 -28.24 11.65
C GLY A 235 6.01 -29.03 11.16
N ALA A 236 6.88 -28.43 10.34
CA ALA A 236 8.09 -29.07 9.83
C ALA A 236 9.14 -29.36 10.91
N SER A 237 9.04 -28.75 12.09
CA SER A 237 9.92 -29.07 13.23
C SER A 237 9.62 -30.42 13.88
N GLU A 238 8.42 -30.98 13.66
CA GLU A 238 8.00 -32.24 14.27
C GLU A 238 8.63 -33.46 13.60
N ALA A 239 9.10 -34.43 14.40
CA ALA A 239 9.79 -35.62 13.89
C ALA A 239 8.92 -36.55 13.00
N ASP A 240 7.59 -36.47 13.14
CA ASP A 240 6.62 -37.27 12.38
C ASP A 240 5.85 -36.41 11.34
N SER A 241 6.36 -35.21 11.00
CA SER A 241 5.72 -34.31 10.03
C SER A 241 5.75 -34.86 8.60
N ASP A 242 4.68 -34.59 7.84
CA ASP A 242 4.61 -34.85 6.40
C ASP A 242 5.29 -33.73 5.58
N VAL A 243 5.65 -32.61 6.22
CA VAL A 243 6.37 -31.48 5.62
C VAL A 243 7.82 -31.48 6.11
N SER A 244 8.76 -31.32 5.18
CA SER A 244 10.19 -31.20 5.48
C SER A 244 10.72 -29.97 4.78
N VAL A 245 11.53 -29.20 5.50
CA VAL A 245 12.22 -28.01 4.97
C VAL A 245 13.73 -28.16 5.14
N PRO A 246 14.55 -27.50 4.28
CA PRO A 246 15.99 -27.45 4.49
C PRO A 246 16.32 -26.65 5.76
N PHE A 247 17.31 -27.12 6.51
CA PHE A 247 17.69 -26.52 7.80
C PHE A 247 19.21 -26.62 8.00
N ASP A 248 19.87 -25.48 8.16
CA ASP A 248 21.30 -25.38 8.46
C ASP A 248 21.50 -25.12 9.96
N ASP A 249 21.89 -26.13 10.73
CA ASP A 249 22.13 -26.04 12.17
C ASP A 249 23.15 -24.95 12.60
N ALA A 250 23.97 -24.43 11.66
CA ALA A 250 24.94 -23.38 11.95
C ALA A 250 24.36 -21.96 11.83
N ARG A 251 23.25 -21.78 11.10
CA ARG A 251 22.61 -20.49 10.79
C ARG A 251 21.17 -20.40 11.29
N ASP A 252 20.44 -21.51 11.19
CA ASP A 252 19.00 -21.58 11.40
C ASP A 252 18.66 -22.00 12.83
N ALA A 253 17.64 -21.36 13.39
CA ALA A 253 17.04 -21.74 14.67
C ALA A 253 15.51 -21.67 14.57
N TRP A 254 14.81 -22.58 15.23
CA TRP A 254 13.35 -22.53 15.33
C TRP A 254 12.94 -21.38 16.25
N TRP A 255 11.82 -20.73 15.93
CA TRP A 255 11.21 -19.66 16.74
C TRP A 255 11.10 -20.05 18.22
N THR A 256 10.64 -21.27 18.50
CA THR A 256 10.48 -21.82 19.86
C THR A 256 11.79 -21.91 20.63
N ASP A 257 12.90 -22.17 19.95
CA ASP A 257 14.22 -22.30 20.58
C ASP A 257 14.94 -20.95 20.68
N ALA A 258 14.78 -20.09 19.68
CA ALA A 258 15.47 -18.81 19.58
C ALA A 258 14.78 -17.68 20.35
N ILE A 259 13.46 -17.56 20.23
CA ILE A 259 12.66 -16.43 20.72
C ILE A 259 12.00 -16.75 22.05
N GLU A 260 11.24 -17.86 22.14
CA GLU A 260 10.46 -18.18 23.35
C GLU A 260 11.34 -18.55 24.57
N THR A 261 12.65 -18.68 24.37
CA THR A 261 13.62 -18.93 25.45
C THR A 261 14.28 -17.66 25.98
N GLN A 262 14.06 -16.51 25.34
CA GLN A 262 14.60 -15.22 25.77
C GLN A 262 13.90 -14.70 27.03
N ASP A 263 14.52 -13.70 27.66
CA ASP A 263 13.87 -12.95 28.71
C ASP A 263 12.66 -12.19 28.14
N ASP A 264 11.57 -12.17 28.91
CA ASP A 264 10.30 -11.62 28.48
C ASP A 264 10.11 -10.14 28.88
N HIS A 265 11.21 -9.51 29.27
CA HIS A 265 11.30 -8.10 29.60
C HIS A 265 12.44 -7.44 28.82
N TYR A 266 12.12 -6.33 28.15
CA TYR A 266 13.10 -5.50 27.46
C TYR A 266 12.84 -4.02 27.73
N ASP A 267 13.91 -3.26 28.02
CA ASP A 267 13.85 -1.81 28.16
C ASP A 267 13.96 -1.17 26.77
N THR A 268 12.80 -0.79 26.19
CA THR A 268 12.70 -0.11 24.89
C THR A 268 13.62 1.10 24.81
N LYS A 269 14.38 1.21 23.72
CA LYS A 269 15.34 2.31 23.54
C LYS A 269 14.63 3.63 23.24
N SER A 270 15.13 4.70 23.86
CA SER A 270 14.88 6.08 23.44
C SER A 270 15.72 6.36 22.20
N LEU A 271 15.09 6.71 21.09
CA LEU A 271 15.75 6.89 19.78
C LEU A 271 15.42 8.28 19.24
N ASP A 272 16.38 8.89 18.55
CA ASP A 272 16.17 10.15 17.83
C ASP A 272 14.96 10.05 16.88
N SER A 273 14.15 11.12 16.80
CA SER A 273 12.99 11.19 15.91
C SER A 273 13.27 10.76 14.47
N GLY A 274 14.42 11.16 13.94
CA GLY A 274 14.89 10.90 12.59
C GLY A 274 15.66 9.59 12.42
N GLN A 275 15.74 8.76 13.46
CA GLN A 275 16.33 7.42 13.39
C GLN A 275 15.55 6.55 12.41
N GLU A 276 16.27 5.86 11.51
CA GLU A 276 15.68 4.95 10.55
C GLU A 276 14.97 3.79 11.26
N SER A 277 13.74 3.52 10.84
CA SER A 277 12.87 2.48 11.41
C SER A 277 12.61 1.35 10.43
N MET A 278 12.43 1.65 9.13
CA MET A 278 12.11 0.66 8.11
C MET A 278 12.73 0.98 6.75
N LEU A 279 13.04 -0.09 5.99
CA LEU A 279 13.24 -0.04 4.54
C LEU A 279 12.07 -0.72 3.83
N LEU A 280 11.26 0.05 3.11
CA LEU A 280 10.21 -0.50 2.26
C LEU A 280 10.66 -0.46 0.80
N TYR A 281 10.64 -1.62 0.14
CA TYR A 281 11.15 -1.72 -1.24
C TYR A 281 10.04 -1.53 -2.27
N SER A 282 10.14 -0.48 -3.10
CA SER A 282 9.25 -0.27 -4.24
C SER A 282 9.90 -0.64 -5.57
N SER A 283 9.08 -1.00 -6.58
CA SER A 283 9.56 -1.30 -7.93
C SER A 283 10.02 -0.02 -8.64
N GLY A 284 11.29 0.07 -9.02
CA GLY A 284 11.81 1.18 -9.81
C GLY A 284 11.48 1.07 -11.31
N THR A 285 11.32 2.21 -11.99
CA THR A 285 11.19 2.30 -13.46
C THR A 285 12.42 1.71 -14.17
N THR A 286 13.60 1.84 -13.55
CA THR A 286 14.91 1.38 -14.03
C THR A 286 15.24 -0.10 -13.74
N GLY A 287 14.32 -0.87 -13.14
CA GLY A 287 14.46 -2.31 -12.91
C GLY A 287 14.92 -2.69 -11.50
N LYS A 288 15.87 -1.97 -10.89
CA LYS A 288 16.30 -2.24 -9.50
C LYS A 288 15.28 -1.71 -8.48
N PRO A 289 14.91 -2.48 -7.45
CA PRO A 289 14.10 -2.00 -6.33
C PRO A 289 14.70 -0.75 -5.69
N LYS A 290 13.85 0.15 -5.18
CA LYS A 290 14.26 1.34 -4.42
C LYS A 290 14.05 1.04 -2.93
N GLY A 291 15.09 1.03 -2.12
CA GLY A 291 14.97 0.93 -0.66
C GLY A 291 14.52 2.28 -0.10
N ILE A 292 13.21 2.43 0.15
CA ILE A 292 12.64 3.66 0.70
C ILE A 292 12.93 3.72 2.21
N VAL A 293 13.61 4.76 2.66
CA VAL A 293 14.02 4.93 4.06
C VAL A 293 12.95 5.67 4.85
N HIS A 294 12.44 5.04 5.90
CA HIS A 294 11.46 5.60 6.83
C HIS A 294 12.07 5.83 8.21
N THR A 295 11.59 6.85 8.92
CA THR A 295 12.05 7.20 10.28
C THR A 295 11.03 6.81 11.34
N HIS A 296 11.45 6.78 12.61
CA HIS A 296 10.54 6.50 13.74
C HIS A 296 9.42 7.53 13.86
N ALA A 297 9.73 8.84 13.86
CA ALA A 297 8.72 9.88 13.97
C ALA A 297 7.81 9.91 12.74
N GLY A 298 8.36 9.73 11.54
CA GLY A 298 7.61 9.80 10.29
C GLY A 298 6.48 8.77 10.25
N VAL A 299 6.81 7.49 10.41
CA VAL A 299 5.81 6.41 10.34
C VAL A 299 4.84 6.44 11.52
N GLN A 300 5.30 6.83 12.72
CA GLN A 300 4.44 6.99 13.88
C GLN A 300 3.35 8.05 13.62
N MET A 301 3.76 9.23 13.18
CA MET A 301 2.87 10.38 13.04
C MET A 301 1.90 10.22 11.87
N GLN A 302 2.39 9.77 10.70
CA GLN A 302 1.56 9.68 9.51
C GLN A 302 0.48 8.60 9.63
N THR A 303 0.86 7.40 10.09
CA THR A 303 -0.10 6.29 10.22
C THR A 303 -1.13 6.56 11.31
N ALA A 304 -0.72 7.16 12.44
CA ALA A 304 -1.62 7.58 13.51
C ALA A 304 -2.63 8.64 13.02
N LYS A 305 -2.16 9.68 12.31
CA LYS A 305 -3.02 10.70 11.71
C LYS A 305 -4.08 10.09 10.81
N GLU A 306 -3.67 9.22 9.88
CA GLU A 306 -4.57 8.67 8.86
C GLU A 306 -5.59 7.70 9.46
N ILE A 307 -5.18 6.86 10.42
CA ILE A 307 -6.10 5.98 11.12
C ILE A 307 -7.08 6.78 11.98
N TYR A 308 -6.62 7.80 12.69
CA TYR A 308 -7.49 8.60 13.55
C TYR A 308 -8.51 9.42 12.77
N PHE A 309 -8.06 10.17 11.77
CA PHE A 309 -8.92 11.11 11.02
C PHE A 309 -9.61 10.48 9.82
N GLY A 310 -8.88 9.71 9.01
CA GLY A 310 -9.38 9.19 7.74
C GLY A 310 -10.15 7.87 7.90
N PHE A 311 -9.76 7.04 8.87
CA PHE A 311 -10.49 5.82 9.23
C PHE A 311 -11.25 5.93 10.54
N ASP A 312 -11.47 7.15 11.04
CA ASP A 312 -12.36 7.46 12.16
C ASP A 312 -12.16 6.53 13.36
N HIS A 313 -10.91 6.29 13.75
CA HIS A 313 -10.58 5.25 14.73
C HIS A 313 -11.44 5.32 15.98
N GLU A 314 -12.03 4.18 16.34
CA GLU A 314 -12.83 4.03 17.55
C GLU A 314 -12.32 2.90 18.45
N PRO A 315 -12.42 3.04 19.78
CA PRO A 315 -11.88 2.04 20.71
C PRO A 315 -12.43 0.63 20.55
N ALA A 316 -13.60 0.46 19.94
CA ALA A 316 -14.25 -0.83 19.72
C ALA A 316 -13.94 -1.44 18.34
N ASP A 317 -13.20 -0.73 17.48
CA ASP A 317 -12.99 -1.16 16.10
C ASP A 317 -12.17 -2.45 15.98
N ARG A 318 -12.51 -3.21 14.93
CA ARG A 318 -11.77 -4.37 14.44
C ARG A 318 -11.41 -4.08 13.00
N PHE A 319 -10.14 -3.72 12.80
CA PHE A 319 -9.63 -3.21 11.53
C PHE A 319 -9.08 -4.35 10.69
N PHE A 320 -9.71 -4.64 9.56
CA PHE A 320 -9.25 -5.65 8.62
C PHE A 320 -8.80 -5.02 7.30
N TRP A 321 -7.51 -5.13 6.99
CA TRP A 321 -6.98 -4.76 5.69
C TRP A 321 -6.35 -5.97 5.01
N VAL A 322 -6.79 -6.27 3.80
CA VAL A 322 -6.25 -7.37 2.99
C VAL A 322 -4.92 -6.91 2.37
N SER A 323 -3.83 -7.08 3.11
CA SER A 323 -2.47 -6.81 2.64
C SER A 323 -1.45 -7.70 3.35
N ASP A 324 -0.35 -7.98 2.66
CA ASP A 324 0.85 -8.59 3.25
C ASP A 324 1.74 -7.53 3.92
N ILE A 325 2.59 -7.96 4.86
CA ILE A 325 3.57 -7.11 5.57
C ILE A 325 4.61 -6.48 4.63
N GLY A 326 4.93 -7.13 3.51
CA GLY A 326 5.90 -6.65 2.52
C GLY A 326 5.47 -5.42 1.74
N TRP A 327 4.20 -5.01 1.88
CA TRP A 327 3.67 -3.78 1.30
C TRP A 327 3.47 -2.74 2.40
N MET A 328 3.51 -1.45 2.05
CA MET A 328 3.36 -0.37 3.04
C MET A 328 2.08 -0.50 3.90
N MET A 329 1.00 -1.07 3.35
CA MET A 329 -0.28 -1.22 4.05
C MET A 329 -0.19 -2.17 5.25
N GLY A 330 0.76 -3.11 5.25
CA GLY A 330 0.99 -3.99 6.40
C GLY A 330 1.46 -3.19 7.62
N PRO A 331 2.67 -2.59 7.59
CA PRO A 331 3.15 -1.75 8.69
C PRO A 331 2.23 -0.56 8.99
N TRP A 332 1.66 0.08 7.97
CA TRP A 332 0.73 1.20 8.15
C TRP A 332 -0.50 0.80 8.99
N THR A 333 -1.10 -0.36 8.70
CA THR A 333 -2.27 -0.88 9.44
C THR A 333 -1.89 -1.16 10.89
N LEU A 334 -0.75 -1.80 11.12
CA LEU A 334 -0.28 -2.18 12.45
C LEU A 334 0.05 -0.93 13.30
N ILE A 335 0.92 -0.06 12.80
CA ILE A 335 1.40 1.11 13.55
C ILE A 335 0.23 2.06 13.84
N GLY A 336 -0.58 2.39 12.84
CA GLY A 336 -1.66 3.36 13.01
C GLY A 336 -2.74 2.88 13.98
N ASN A 337 -3.21 1.63 13.87
CA ASN A 337 -4.22 1.09 14.79
C ASN A 337 -3.68 0.86 16.20
N HIS A 338 -2.48 0.28 16.32
CA HIS A 338 -1.94 -0.01 17.65
C HIS A 338 -1.49 1.24 18.41
N THR A 339 -1.26 2.37 17.73
CA THR A 339 -1.03 3.66 18.38
C THR A 339 -2.15 4.00 19.37
N PHE A 340 -3.39 3.68 19.03
CA PHE A 340 -4.58 3.98 19.86
C PHE A 340 -5.09 2.77 20.66
N GLY A 341 -4.27 1.73 20.82
CA GLY A 341 -4.71 0.51 21.52
C GLY A 341 -5.76 -0.27 20.72
N GLY A 342 -5.83 -0.11 19.40
CA GLY A 342 -6.82 -0.73 18.50
C GLY A 342 -6.66 -2.24 18.32
N THR A 343 -7.62 -2.88 17.63
CA THR A 343 -7.56 -4.31 17.30
C THR A 343 -7.44 -4.48 15.78
N VAL A 344 -6.36 -5.14 15.33
CA VAL A 344 -6.15 -5.51 13.92
C VAL A 344 -6.59 -6.96 13.69
N PHE A 345 -7.32 -7.19 12.61
CA PHE A 345 -7.64 -8.52 12.11
C PHE A 345 -6.70 -8.91 10.96
N MET A 346 -6.04 -10.05 11.09
CA MET A 346 -5.12 -10.61 10.10
C MET A 346 -5.66 -11.91 9.53
N TYR A 347 -5.48 -12.10 8.22
CA TYR A 347 -5.88 -13.32 7.52
C TYR A 347 -4.73 -13.82 6.65
N GLU A 348 -4.43 -15.12 6.75
CA GLU A 348 -3.34 -15.78 6.01
C GLU A 348 -3.74 -16.22 4.58
N GLY A 349 -5.01 -16.58 4.40
CA GLY A 349 -5.45 -17.39 3.25
C GLY A 349 -5.83 -16.63 1.97
N ALA A 350 -6.37 -17.38 1.02
CA ALA A 350 -6.91 -16.83 -0.22
C ALA A 350 -8.29 -16.16 -0.01
N PRO A 351 -8.63 -15.12 -0.81
CA PRO A 351 -9.88 -14.37 -0.68
C PRO A 351 -11.14 -15.18 -1.02
N ASP A 352 -10.98 -16.28 -1.74
CA ASP A 352 -12.06 -17.08 -2.35
C ASP A 352 -11.92 -18.57 -2.04
N TYR A 353 -11.33 -18.92 -0.89
CA TYR A 353 -11.17 -20.29 -0.43
C TYR A 353 -11.64 -20.43 1.04
N PRO A 354 -12.38 -21.49 1.42
CA PRO A 354 -12.79 -22.64 0.59
C PRO A 354 -13.81 -22.29 -0.51
N GLU A 355 -14.56 -21.20 -0.31
CA GLU A 355 -15.55 -20.69 -1.25
C GLU A 355 -15.40 -19.15 -1.39
N PRO A 356 -15.97 -18.52 -2.43
CA PRO A 356 -15.89 -17.07 -2.66
C PRO A 356 -16.54 -16.16 -1.61
N ASP A 357 -17.21 -16.73 -0.60
CA ASP A 357 -17.84 -16.00 0.48
C ASP A 357 -16.92 -15.70 1.67
N ARG A 358 -15.66 -16.14 1.60
CA ARG A 358 -14.72 -16.17 2.73
C ARG A 358 -14.60 -14.85 3.49
N PHE A 359 -14.50 -13.72 2.80
CA PHE A 359 -14.41 -12.42 3.47
C PHE A 359 -15.71 -12.00 4.15
N TRP A 360 -16.85 -12.21 3.50
CA TRP A 360 -18.17 -11.85 4.03
C TRP A 360 -18.48 -12.65 5.29
N GLU A 361 -18.11 -13.93 5.25
CA GLU A 361 -18.17 -14.86 6.36
C GLU A 361 -17.34 -14.38 7.56
N MET A 362 -16.08 -13.96 7.34
CA MET A 362 -15.23 -13.43 8.41
C MET A 362 -15.73 -12.07 8.94
N ILE A 363 -16.24 -11.19 8.07
CA ILE A 363 -16.82 -9.90 8.48
C ILE A 363 -17.99 -10.12 9.42
N ASP A 364 -18.94 -10.99 9.06
CA ASP A 364 -20.10 -11.33 9.89
C ASP A 364 -19.65 -12.03 11.19
N ARG A 365 -18.84 -13.09 11.10
CA ARG A 365 -18.41 -13.87 12.28
C ARG A 365 -17.64 -13.02 13.29
N HIS A 366 -16.69 -12.20 12.83
CA HIS A 366 -15.82 -11.40 13.68
C HIS A 366 -16.32 -9.99 13.91
N GLN A 367 -17.47 -9.62 13.34
CA GLN A 367 -18.05 -8.28 13.47
C GLN A 367 -17.00 -7.21 13.14
N LEU A 368 -16.37 -7.36 11.98
CA LEU A 368 -15.33 -6.44 11.51
C LEU A 368 -15.97 -5.08 11.23
N SER A 369 -15.34 -4.00 11.67
CA SER A 369 -15.90 -2.65 11.56
C SER A 369 -15.26 -1.81 10.46
N VAL A 370 -14.04 -2.15 10.07
CA VAL A 370 -13.36 -1.54 8.93
C VAL A 370 -12.84 -2.64 8.01
N PHE A 371 -13.13 -2.54 6.72
CA PHE A 371 -12.67 -3.51 5.71
C PHE A 371 -11.99 -2.80 4.54
N GLY A 372 -10.67 -3.00 4.42
CA GLY A 372 -9.83 -2.47 3.35
C GLY A 372 -9.37 -3.55 2.37
N ILE A 373 -9.47 -3.26 1.07
CA ILE A 373 -9.18 -4.23 -0.01
C ILE A 373 -8.80 -3.53 -1.31
N SER A 374 -8.07 -4.21 -2.20
CA SER A 374 -7.74 -3.66 -3.52
C SER A 374 -8.90 -3.76 -4.52
N PRO A 375 -9.02 -2.81 -5.47
CA PRO A 375 -9.98 -2.89 -6.58
C PRO A 375 -9.90 -4.21 -7.37
N THR A 376 -8.70 -4.75 -7.61
CA THR A 376 -8.50 -6.03 -8.31
C THR A 376 -9.16 -7.19 -7.57
N ALA A 377 -9.02 -7.24 -6.25
CA ALA A 377 -9.66 -8.30 -5.47
C ALA A 377 -11.19 -8.15 -5.49
N ILE A 378 -11.71 -6.93 -5.42
CA ILE A 378 -13.16 -6.68 -5.56
C ILE A 378 -13.68 -7.07 -6.94
N ARG A 379 -12.99 -6.70 -8.03
CA ARG A 379 -13.34 -7.16 -9.39
C ARG A 379 -13.39 -8.68 -9.48
N ALA A 380 -12.42 -9.37 -8.86
CA ALA A 380 -12.36 -10.83 -8.87
C ALA A 380 -13.53 -11.46 -8.10
N LEU A 381 -13.89 -10.90 -6.94
CA LEU A 381 -15.01 -11.38 -6.11
C LEU A 381 -16.36 -11.08 -6.76
N ARG A 382 -16.56 -9.87 -7.28
CA ARG A 382 -17.77 -9.48 -8.02
C ARG A 382 -18.07 -10.44 -9.18
N LYS A 383 -17.04 -10.86 -9.92
CA LYS A 383 -17.18 -11.85 -11.01
C LYS A 383 -17.68 -13.23 -10.57
N LYS A 384 -17.65 -13.55 -9.27
CA LYS A 384 -18.16 -14.81 -8.72
C LYS A 384 -19.68 -14.82 -8.53
N GLY A 385 -20.31 -13.64 -8.50
CA GLY A 385 -21.76 -13.47 -8.33
C GLY A 385 -22.14 -12.94 -6.95
N ASP A 386 -23.25 -12.20 -6.89
CA ASP A 386 -23.74 -11.55 -5.67
C ASP A 386 -24.33 -12.56 -4.67
N GLU A 387 -24.68 -13.77 -5.14
CA GLU A 387 -25.22 -14.83 -4.29
C GLU A 387 -24.27 -15.24 -3.14
N TRP A 388 -22.97 -14.96 -3.28
CA TRP A 388 -21.98 -15.25 -2.25
C TRP A 388 -22.05 -14.32 -1.04
N LEU A 389 -22.73 -13.17 -1.16
CA LEU A 389 -23.02 -12.29 -0.04
C LEU A 389 -24.31 -12.72 0.70
N GLU A 390 -25.15 -13.57 0.10
CA GLU A 390 -26.42 -13.97 0.69
C GLU A 390 -26.20 -14.77 2.00
N GLY A 391 -26.82 -14.31 3.08
CA GLY A 391 -26.82 -15.00 4.37
C GLY A 391 -25.80 -14.48 5.38
N TYR A 392 -25.00 -13.47 5.00
CA TYR A 392 -24.07 -12.79 5.89
C TYR A 392 -24.61 -11.40 6.29
N ASP A 393 -24.40 -11.03 7.55
CA ASP A 393 -24.69 -9.69 8.06
C ASP A 393 -23.42 -8.82 8.04
N LEU A 394 -23.36 -7.87 7.10
CA LEU A 394 -22.22 -6.95 6.94
C LEU A 394 -22.44 -5.61 7.67
N SER A 395 -23.51 -5.47 8.46
CA SER A 395 -23.88 -4.20 9.12
C SER A 395 -22.93 -3.76 10.24
N SER A 396 -21.95 -4.60 10.61
CA SER A 396 -20.87 -4.19 11.52
C SER A 396 -19.91 -3.18 10.87
N LEU A 397 -19.84 -3.14 9.54
CA LEU A 397 -18.95 -2.25 8.79
C LEU A 397 -19.37 -0.78 8.93
N ARG A 398 -18.49 0.01 9.55
CA ARG A 398 -18.58 1.47 9.61
C ARG A 398 -17.91 2.13 8.41
N LEU A 399 -16.81 1.57 7.93
CA LEU A 399 -16.00 2.13 6.85
C LEU A 399 -15.48 1.03 5.92
N LEU A 400 -15.46 1.33 4.63
CA LEU A 400 -14.73 0.56 3.62
C LEU A 400 -13.45 1.30 3.26
N GLY A 401 -12.38 0.56 2.98
CA GLY A 401 -11.10 1.09 2.55
C GLY A 401 -10.70 0.56 1.19
N SER A 402 -9.97 1.37 0.42
CA SER A 402 -9.39 0.92 -0.85
C SER A 402 -8.09 1.60 -1.17
N THR A 403 -7.14 0.87 -1.76
CA THR A 403 -5.91 1.45 -2.32
C THR A 403 -5.24 0.53 -3.36
N GLY A 404 -4.15 1.01 -3.95
CA GLY A 404 -3.20 0.23 -4.74
C GLY A 404 -3.31 0.44 -6.25
N GLU A 405 -4.48 0.82 -6.76
CA GLU A 405 -4.75 1.07 -8.18
C GLU A 405 -6.05 1.88 -8.38
N PRO A 406 -6.29 2.43 -9.58
CA PRO A 406 -7.55 3.07 -9.93
C PRO A 406 -8.76 2.11 -9.94
N TRP A 407 -9.92 2.67 -9.61
CA TRP A 407 -11.21 1.99 -9.73
C TRP A 407 -11.83 2.14 -11.12
N ASP A 408 -12.51 1.09 -11.57
CA ASP A 408 -13.61 1.25 -12.52
C ASP A 408 -14.91 1.60 -11.77
N PRO A 409 -15.79 2.44 -12.34
CA PRO A 409 -17.02 2.89 -11.66
C PRO A 409 -17.93 1.74 -11.26
N GLU A 410 -18.03 0.71 -12.10
CA GLU A 410 -18.92 -0.43 -11.89
C GLU A 410 -18.54 -1.22 -10.63
N SER A 411 -17.25 -1.50 -10.44
CA SER A 411 -16.76 -2.22 -9.27
C SER A 411 -16.78 -1.36 -8.01
N TRP A 412 -16.55 -0.05 -8.12
CA TRP A 412 -16.67 0.88 -7.00
C TRP A 412 -18.12 0.91 -6.48
N LEU A 413 -19.09 1.10 -7.38
CA LEU A 413 -20.51 1.13 -7.05
C LEU A 413 -20.97 -0.21 -6.47
N TRP A 414 -20.52 -1.33 -7.05
CA TRP A 414 -20.80 -2.65 -6.50
C TRP A 414 -20.31 -2.80 -5.06
N PHE A 415 -19.08 -2.35 -4.76
CA PHE A 415 -18.52 -2.44 -3.41
C PHE A 415 -19.31 -1.60 -2.41
N TYR A 416 -19.68 -0.37 -2.80
CA TYR A 416 -20.50 0.51 -2.00
C TYR A 416 -21.90 -0.07 -1.74
N GLU A 417 -22.60 -0.51 -2.78
CA GLU A 417 -23.99 -0.96 -2.69
C GLU A 417 -24.14 -2.33 -2.03
N HIS A 418 -23.28 -3.29 -2.38
CA HIS A 418 -23.46 -4.69 -1.97
C HIS A 418 -22.69 -5.04 -0.70
N VAL A 419 -21.49 -4.47 -0.50
CA VAL A 419 -20.71 -4.69 0.73
C VAL A 419 -21.00 -3.61 1.76
N GLY A 420 -21.06 -2.35 1.33
CA GLY A 420 -21.37 -1.20 2.19
C GLY A 420 -22.87 -0.92 2.39
N ASN A 421 -23.75 -1.76 1.84
CA ASN A 421 -25.21 -1.59 1.91
C ASN A 421 -25.73 -0.22 1.41
N GLY A 422 -24.93 0.48 0.60
CA GLY A 422 -25.24 1.83 0.11
C GLY A 422 -25.23 2.92 1.17
N ASP A 423 -24.68 2.65 2.36
CA ASP A 423 -24.60 3.59 3.50
C ASP A 423 -23.18 3.68 4.10
N THR A 424 -22.30 2.71 3.84
CA THR A 424 -20.92 2.69 4.35
C THR A 424 -19.96 3.38 3.36
N PRO A 425 -19.26 4.47 3.74
CA PRO A 425 -18.38 5.18 2.82
C PRO A 425 -17.15 4.37 2.43
N ILE A 426 -16.68 4.56 1.20
CA ILE A 426 -15.40 4.04 0.71
C ILE A 426 -14.33 5.12 0.86
N ILE A 427 -13.46 4.93 1.84
CA ILE A 427 -12.23 5.71 2.02
C ILE A 427 -11.19 5.20 1.00
N ASN A 428 -11.34 5.67 -0.23
CA ASN A 428 -10.45 5.36 -1.35
C ASN A 428 -9.19 6.22 -1.26
N ILE A 429 -8.08 5.65 -0.82
CA ILE A 429 -6.84 6.36 -0.53
C ILE A 429 -5.81 6.18 -1.63
N SER A 430 -5.11 7.26 -1.94
CA SER A 430 -3.94 7.23 -2.83
C SER A 430 -2.72 7.77 -2.11
N GLY A 431 -1.72 6.91 -2.05
CA GLY A 431 -0.48 7.13 -1.34
C GLY A 431 0.72 6.55 -2.06
N GLY A 432 1.81 6.46 -1.32
CA GLY A 432 3.07 5.95 -1.84
C GLY A 432 3.87 5.24 -0.77
N THR A 433 4.64 4.23 -1.20
CA THR A 433 5.62 3.57 -0.32
C THR A 433 6.61 4.60 0.22
N GLU A 434 6.87 5.63 -0.57
CA GLU A 434 7.70 6.81 -0.32
C GLU A 434 7.29 7.65 0.89
N ILE A 435 6.04 7.57 1.34
CA ILE A 435 5.55 8.34 2.50
C ILE A 435 4.90 7.48 3.59
N CYS A 436 4.85 6.15 3.41
CA CYS A 436 4.11 5.22 4.29
C CYS A 436 2.75 5.79 4.71
N GLY A 437 1.97 6.26 3.72
CA GLY A 437 0.77 7.05 3.92
C GLY A 437 0.22 7.59 2.59
N CYS A 438 -0.66 8.58 2.67
CA CYS A 438 -1.53 9.02 1.60
C CYS A 438 -1.36 10.51 1.27
N PHE A 439 -1.29 10.85 -0.03
CA PHE A 439 -1.36 12.22 -0.52
C PHE A 439 -2.80 12.68 -0.72
N LEU A 440 -3.68 11.78 -1.16
CA LEU A 440 -5.11 12.02 -1.36
C LEU A 440 -5.89 11.03 -0.51
N MET A 441 -6.84 11.53 0.27
CA MET A 441 -7.61 10.73 1.21
C MET A 441 -8.98 11.38 1.45
N PRO A 442 -10.10 10.69 1.18
CA PRO A 442 -11.41 11.10 1.66
C PRO A 442 -11.46 11.05 3.19
N LEU A 443 -12.21 11.97 3.79
CA LEU A 443 -12.55 11.92 5.20
C LEU A 443 -13.98 11.35 5.36
N PRO A 444 -14.27 10.64 6.47
CA PRO A 444 -15.53 9.89 6.66
C PRO A 444 -16.80 10.76 6.59
N GLY A 445 -16.69 12.06 6.91
CA GLY A 445 -17.80 13.02 6.85
C GLY A 445 -17.98 13.73 5.50
N MET A 446 -17.18 13.39 4.47
CA MET A 446 -17.30 13.99 3.15
C MET A 446 -18.31 13.24 2.28
N SER A 447 -19.04 13.98 1.44
CA SER A 447 -19.77 13.36 0.33
C SER A 447 -18.78 12.71 -0.64
N LEU A 448 -19.17 11.65 -1.34
CA LEU A 448 -18.29 10.92 -2.26
C LEU A 448 -18.96 10.74 -3.63
N LYS A 449 -18.17 10.95 -4.68
CA LYS A 449 -18.46 10.50 -6.05
C LYS A 449 -17.79 9.15 -6.31
N PRO A 450 -18.29 8.32 -7.23
CA PRO A 450 -17.60 7.10 -7.61
C PRO A 450 -16.15 7.35 -8.00
N CYS A 451 -15.24 6.48 -7.57
CA CYS A 451 -13.80 6.55 -7.85
C CYS A 451 -13.04 7.78 -7.30
N THR A 452 -13.69 8.68 -6.57
CA THR A 452 -13.02 9.86 -5.99
C THR A 452 -11.92 9.44 -5.01
N LEU A 453 -10.88 10.27 -4.90
CA LEU A 453 -9.88 10.22 -3.85
C LEU A 453 -10.12 11.33 -2.79
N GLY A 454 -11.31 11.94 -2.82
CA GLY A 454 -11.69 13.01 -1.90
C GLY A 454 -10.92 14.28 -2.20
N LYS A 455 -10.04 14.68 -1.27
CA LYS A 455 -9.26 15.92 -1.28
C LYS A 455 -7.82 15.62 -0.83
N PRO A 456 -6.91 16.61 -0.89
CA PRO A 456 -5.60 16.49 -0.28
C PRO A 456 -5.67 15.96 1.16
N GLY A 457 -4.84 14.97 1.47
CA GLY A 457 -4.67 14.47 2.82
C GLY A 457 -4.18 15.58 3.77
N LEU A 458 -4.63 15.54 5.02
CA LEU A 458 -4.28 16.55 6.01
C LEU A 458 -2.75 16.60 6.22
N GLY A 459 -2.17 17.80 6.21
CA GLY A 459 -0.74 18.01 6.46
C GLY A 459 0.19 17.64 5.30
N MET A 460 -0.31 17.50 4.07
CA MET A 460 0.46 16.97 2.94
C MET A 460 0.92 18.02 1.90
N ALA A 461 0.51 19.28 2.00
CA ALA A 461 0.93 20.36 1.10
C ALA A 461 0.76 20.06 -0.41
N VAL A 462 -0.33 19.40 -0.82
CA VAL A 462 -0.50 18.83 -2.18
C VAL A 462 -1.14 19.83 -3.14
N ASP A 463 -0.70 19.82 -4.41
CA ASP A 463 -1.28 20.61 -5.49
C ASP A 463 -1.29 19.85 -6.83
N ILE A 464 -2.02 20.39 -7.80
CA ILE A 464 -2.04 19.97 -9.21
C ILE A 464 -1.37 21.07 -10.02
N VAL A 465 -0.24 20.78 -10.67
CA VAL A 465 0.52 21.78 -11.43
C VAL A 465 0.65 21.45 -12.91
N ASP A 466 0.80 22.46 -13.75
CA ASP A 466 1.14 22.28 -15.16
C ASP A 466 2.63 21.93 -15.35
N SER A 467 3.06 21.81 -16.62
CA SER A 467 4.46 21.53 -16.95
C SER A 467 5.45 22.66 -16.62
N GLN A 468 4.97 23.82 -16.18
CA GLN A 468 5.80 24.95 -15.73
C GLN A 468 5.79 25.07 -14.19
N GLY A 469 5.07 24.20 -13.48
CA GLY A 469 4.93 24.24 -12.03
C GLY A 469 3.88 25.24 -11.53
N GLU A 470 3.06 25.81 -12.43
CA GLU A 470 1.96 26.70 -12.08
C GLU A 470 0.74 25.87 -11.65
N SER A 471 0.06 26.24 -10.56
CA SER A 471 -1.13 25.53 -10.10
C SER A 471 -2.26 25.64 -11.13
N VAL A 472 -2.92 24.52 -11.40
CA VAL A 472 -4.07 24.40 -12.31
C VAL A 472 -5.25 23.67 -11.66
N ALA A 473 -5.21 23.44 -10.34
CA ALA A 473 -6.26 22.74 -9.60
C ALA A 473 -7.63 23.44 -9.75
N ASP A 474 -7.66 24.75 -9.49
CA ASP A 474 -8.87 25.59 -9.58
C ASP A 474 -9.37 25.81 -11.03
N ASP A 475 -8.53 25.52 -12.03
CA ASP A 475 -8.91 25.60 -13.45
C ASP A 475 -9.62 24.31 -13.91
N HIS A 476 -9.69 23.30 -13.04
CA HIS A 476 -10.20 21.95 -13.33
C HIS A 476 -9.49 21.28 -14.51
N GLU A 477 -8.26 21.70 -14.78
CA GLU A 477 -7.42 21.09 -15.81
C GLU A 477 -6.62 19.93 -15.22
N ARG A 478 -6.26 18.99 -16.08
CA ARG A 478 -5.40 17.88 -15.67
C ARG A 478 -3.95 18.37 -15.53
N GLY A 479 -3.34 18.11 -14.38
CA GLY A 479 -1.97 18.49 -14.04
C GLY A 479 -1.19 17.38 -13.32
N PHE A 480 0.10 17.60 -13.07
CA PHE A 480 0.93 16.71 -12.28
C PHE A 480 0.56 16.84 -10.81
N LEU A 481 0.38 15.70 -10.13
CA LEU A 481 0.24 15.67 -8.68
C LEU A 481 1.61 15.95 -8.04
N VAL A 482 1.68 16.99 -7.23
CA VAL A 482 2.92 17.38 -6.54
C VAL A 482 2.68 17.67 -5.06
N ALA A 483 3.73 17.59 -4.25
CA ALA A 483 3.75 18.18 -2.92
C ALA A 483 4.67 19.41 -2.90
N ARG A 484 4.13 20.53 -2.42
CA ARG A 484 4.81 21.84 -2.36
C ARG A 484 5.73 21.97 -1.15
N ASP A 485 5.54 21.14 -0.14
CA ASP A 485 6.33 21.09 1.08
C ASP A 485 6.46 19.65 1.56
N SER A 486 7.36 19.39 2.51
CA SER A 486 7.57 18.08 3.08
C SER A 486 6.54 17.75 4.18
N CYS A 487 6.44 16.46 4.52
CA CYS A 487 5.77 15.99 5.73
C CYS A 487 6.68 15.01 6.48
N PRO A 488 6.42 14.71 7.77
CA PRO A 488 7.29 13.88 8.59
C PRO A 488 7.62 12.49 8.03
N SER A 489 6.70 11.90 7.27
CA SER A 489 6.86 10.55 6.74
C SER A 489 7.41 10.51 5.32
N MET A 490 7.64 11.65 4.68
CA MET A 490 8.37 11.65 3.41
C MET A 490 9.72 10.97 3.59
N THR A 491 10.03 10.06 2.67
CA THR A 491 11.24 9.26 2.77
C THR A 491 12.47 10.14 2.95
N LYS A 492 13.30 9.77 3.92
CA LYS A 492 14.53 10.51 4.25
C LYS A 492 15.46 10.59 3.04
N SER A 493 15.58 9.47 2.32
CA SER A 493 16.29 9.31 1.04
C SER A 493 16.03 7.89 0.51
N LEU A 494 16.73 7.49 -0.55
CA LEU A 494 16.86 6.09 -0.93
C LEU A 494 18.08 5.46 -0.26
N TRP A 495 17.98 4.20 0.13
CA TRP A 495 19.05 3.46 0.81
C TRP A 495 20.36 3.41 0.01
N GLU A 496 20.26 3.32 -1.33
CA GLU A 496 21.41 3.33 -2.24
C GLU A 496 22.08 4.71 -2.38
N GLY A 497 21.41 5.79 -1.94
CA GLY A 497 21.93 7.16 -1.90
C GLY A 497 21.04 8.23 -2.54
N ASP A 498 21.42 9.48 -2.29
CA ASP A 498 20.61 10.68 -2.57
C ASP A 498 20.47 11.02 -4.06
N GLU A 499 21.39 10.61 -4.91
CA GLU A 499 21.38 10.98 -6.35
C GLU A 499 20.12 10.43 -7.03
N ARG A 500 19.82 9.14 -6.84
CA ARG A 500 18.61 8.52 -7.40
C ARG A 500 17.35 9.07 -6.74
N TYR A 501 17.40 9.44 -5.46
CA TYR A 501 16.30 10.10 -4.76
C TYR A 501 15.92 11.44 -5.42
N LEU A 502 16.91 12.32 -5.59
CA LEU A 502 16.72 13.64 -6.20
C LEU A 502 16.26 13.53 -7.67
N ASP A 503 16.89 12.64 -8.44
CA ASP A 503 16.52 12.41 -9.84
C ASP A 503 15.06 11.93 -9.96
N THR A 504 14.64 11.03 -9.06
CA THR A 504 13.32 10.39 -9.16
C THR A 504 12.17 11.33 -8.76
N TYR A 505 12.34 12.13 -7.70
CA TYR A 505 11.22 12.87 -7.10
C TYR A 505 11.34 14.39 -7.16
N TRP A 506 12.53 14.95 -7.42
CA TRP A 506 12.76 16.39 -7.29
C TRP A 506 13.27 17.07 -8.56
N SER A 507 13.62 16.30 -9.58
CA SER A 507 14.18 16.81 -10.84
C SER A 507 13.16 17.45 -11.78
N SER A 508 11.87 17.11 -11.65
CA SER A 508 10.81 17.62 -12.53
C SER A 508 10.48 19.10 -12.26
N PHE A 509 10.56 19.52 -11.01
CA PHE A 509 10.16 20.85 -10.55
C PHE A 509 11.19 21.39 -9.55
N GLU A 510 12.16 22.17 -10.06
CA GLU A 510 13.32 22.63 -9.26
C GLU A 510 13.16 24.05 -8.69
N ASP A 511 12.30 24.90 -9.26
CA ASP A 511 12.14 26.32 -8.86
C ASP A 511 10.66 26.79 -8.94
N PRO A 512 9.94 26.83 -7.80
CA PRO A 512 10.35 26.30 -6.50
C PRO A 512 10.46 24.77 -6.50
N PRO A 513 11.31 24.17 -5.65
CA PRO A 513 11.43 22.72 -5.53
C PRO A 513 10.11 22.11 -5.07
N MET A 514 9.61 21.11 -5.78
CA MET A 514 8.40 20.36 -5.43
C MET A 514 8.64 18.86 -5.62
N TRP A 515 8.03 18.06 -4.75
CA TRP A 515 8.02 16.61 -4.91
C TRP A 515 7.09 16.23 -6.05
N ASP A 516 7.59 15.52 -7.05
CA ASP A 516 6.81 14.92 -8.13
C ASP A 516 6.31 13.52 -7.74
N HIS A 517 5.00 13.37 -7.64
CA HIS A 517 4.37 12.07 -7.37
C HIS A 517 4.51 11.10 -8.57
N GLY A 518 4.61 11.66 -9.77
CA GLY A 518 4.62 10.91 -11.03
C GLY A 518 3.24 10.48 -11.52
N ASP A 519 2.14 11.03 -10.98
CA ASP A 519 0.78 10.79 -11.46
C ASP A 519 0.12 12.06 -12.02
N TRP A 520 -0.79 11.89 -12.97
CA TRP A 520 -1.71 12.95 -13.37
C TRP A 520 -2.90 13.00 -12.42
N ALA A 521 -3.20 14.19 -11.92
CA ALA A 521 -4.37 14.48 -11.11
C ALA A 521 -5.28 15.51 -11.81
N GLN A 522 -6.54 15.51 -11.42
CA GLN A 522 -7.52 16.53 -11.77
C GLN A 522 -8.45 16.77 -10.58
N GLN A 523 -8.78 18.04 -10.36
CA GLN A 523 -9.86 18.43 -9.46
C GLN A 523 -11.10 18.77 -10.29
N ASP A 524 -12.26 18.22 -9.94
CA ASP A 524 -13.52 18.54 -10.64
C ASP A 524 -14.16 19.85 -10.13
N GLU A 525 -15.28 20.24 -10.75
CA GLU A 525 -16.03 21.47 -10.40
C GLU A 525 -16.60 21.46 -8.97
N ASP A 526 -16.77 20.29 -8.36
CA ASP A 526 -17.25 20.11 -6.98
C ASP A 526 -16.09 20.00 -5.96
N GLY A 527 -14.85 20.07 -6.46
CA GLY A 527 -13.64 20.05 -5.65
C GLY A 527 -13.12 18.65 -5.30
N PHE A 528 -13.62 17.59 -5.92
CA PHE A 528 -13.16 16.22 -5.76
C PHE A 528 -11.93 15.93 -6.62
N TRP A 529 -11.01 15.14 -6.07
CA TRP A 529 -9.75 14.81 -6.71
C TRP A 529 -9.77 13.40 -7.32
N PHE A 530 -9.19 13.29 -8.51
CA PHE A 530 -9.09 12.05 -9.27
C PHE A 530 -7.68 11.87 -9.80
N LEU A 531 -7.26 10.62 -9.96
CA LEU A 531 -6.02 10.26 -10.64
C LEU A 531 -6.31 9.64 -12.00
N HIS A 532 -5.53 10.05 -13.00
CA HIS A 532 -5.64 9.58 -14.39
C HIS A 532 -4.46 8.68 -14.79
N GLY A 533 -3.81 8.10 -13.79
CA GLY A 533 -2.65 7.22 -13.96
C GLY A 533 -1.33 7.96 -14.08
N ARG A 534 -0.30 7.16 -14.37
CA ARG A 534 1.11 7.53 -14.37
C ARG A 534 1.44 8.56 -15.44
N ALA A 535 2.16 9.61 -15.05
CA ALA A 535 2.54 10.69 -15.95
C ALA A 535 3.70 10.32 -16.87
N ASP A 536 4.60 9.46 -16.41
CA ASP A 536 5.70 8.85 -17.17
C ASP A 536 5.21 7.90 -18.27
N ASP A 537 4.03 7.31 -18.11
CA ASP A 537 3.38 6.44 -19.10
C ASP A 537 2.64 7.22 -20.21
N ALA A 538 2.56 8.56 -20.13
CA ALA A 538 1.72 9.36 -21.04
C ALA A 538 2.20 9.33 -22.51
N LEU A 539 1.26 9.05 -23.42
CA LEU A 539 1.51 8.97 -24.86
C LEU A 539 1.38 10.37 -25.49
N ASN A 540 2.48 10.89 -26.06
CA ASN A 540 2.46 12.16 -26.79
C ASN A 540 2.28 11.95 -28.29
N VAL A 541 1.04 12.06 -28.76
CA VAL A 541 0.64 11.85 -30.16
C VAL A 541 0.44 13.20 -30.85
N ALA A 542 1.39 13.56 -31.72
CA ALA A 542 1.39 14.82 -32.47
C ALA A 542 1.23 16.08 -31.60
N GLY A 543 1.84 16.10 -30.41
CA GLY A 543 1.80 17.22 -29.46
C GLY A 543 0.58 17.22 -28.54
N ARG A 544 -0.26 16.18 -28.56
CA ARG A 544 -1.37 15.97 -27.64
C ARG A 544 -1.06 14.78 -26.73
N LYS A 545 -1.30 14.91 -25.44
CA LYS A 545 -1.06 13.85 -24.45
C LYS A 545 -2.34 13.06 -24.19
N VAL A 546 -2.23 11.75 -24.04
CA VAL A 546 -3.27 10.86 -23.53
C VAL A 546 -2.60 9.84 -22.59
N GLY A 547 -3.22 9.57 -21.45
CA GLY A 547 -2.78 8.48 -20.58
C GLY A 547 -3.17 7.13 -21.17
N PRO A 548 -2.34 6.08 -21.05
CA PRO A 548 -2.73 4.73 -21.45
C PRO A 548 -4.05 4.28 -20.83
N ALA A 549 -4.30 4.63 -19.56
CA ALA A 549 -5.53 4.30 -18.85
C ALA A 549 -6.80 4.84 -19.51
N GLU A 550 -6.75 6.01 -20.17
CA GLU A 550 -7.90 6.56 -20.89
C GLU A 550 -8.20 5.75 -22.15
N VAL A 551 -7.16 5.36 -22.89
CA VAL A 551 -7.31 4.50 -24.07
C VAL A 551 -7.82 3.13 -23.65
N GLU A 552 -7.32 2.59 -22.54
CA GLU A 552 -7.74 1.31 -21.98
C GLU A 552 -9.20 1.34 -21.51
N GLY A 553 -9.63 2.40 -20.81
CA GLY A 553 -11.02 2.60 -20.40
C GLY A 553 -11.96 2.65 -21.60
N ALA A 554 -11.62 3.43 -22.63
CA ALA A 554 -12.40 3.52 -23.86
C ALA A 554 -12.51 2.18 -24.62
N LEU A 555 -11.54 1.27 -24.45
CA LEU A 555 -11.61 -0.07 -25.05
C LEU A 555 -12.44 -1.03 -24.18
N ILE A 556 -12.30 -0.95 -22.85
CA ILE A 556 -13.00 -1.80 -21.89
C ILE A 556 -14.51 -1.57 -21.92
N ASP A 557 -14.96 -0.38 -22.30
CA ASP A 557 -16.39 -0.07 -22.47
C ASP A 557 -17.07 -0.85 -23.61
N HIS A 558 -16.31 -1.48 -24.51
CA HIS A 558 -16.84 -2.33 -25.56
C HIS A 558 -17.20 -3.73 -25.03
N GLU A 559 -18.41 -4.24 -25.31
CA GLU A 559 -18.93 -5.54 -24.81
C GLU A 559 -18.08 -6.78 -25.20
N ALA A 560 -17.15 -6.60 -26.12
CA ALA A 560 -16.24 -7.65 -26.58
C ALA A 560 -14.93 -7.72 -25.78
N VAL A 561 -14.61 -6.69 -24.99
CA VAL A 561 -13.28 -6.48 -24.39
C VAL A 561 -13.32 -6.82 -22.91
N ASN A 562 -12.44 -7.73 -22.49
CA ASN A 562 -12.27 -8.10 -21.10
C ASN A 562 -11.21 -7.25 -20.39
N GLN A 563 -10.08 -7.02 -21.04
CA GLN A 563 -8.98 -6.18 -20.56
C GLN A 563 -8.30 -5.51 -21.76
N ALA A 564 -7.72 -4.33 -21.53
CA ALA A 564 -6.92 -3.63 -22.52
C ALA A 564 -5.62 -3.11 -21.91
N ALA A 565 -4.59 -2.97 -22.74
CA ALA A 565 -3.33 -2.30 -22.40
C ALA A 565 -2.89 -1.41 -23.56
N ALA A 566 -2.65 -0.13 -23.31
CA ALA A 566 -2.21 0.81 -24.34
C ALA A 566 -0.72 1.15 -24.18
N ILE A 567 0.00 1.22 -25.30
CA ILE A 567 1.42 1.56 -25.33
C ILE A 567 1.71 2.63 -26.41
N GLY A 568 2.85 3.29 -26.24
CA GLY A 568 3.40 4.21 -27.22
C GLY A 568 4.35 3.50 -28.18
N ALA A 569 4.10 3.63 -29.47
CA ALA A 569 5.01 3.17 -30.50
C ALA A 569 5.58 4.35 -31.30
N PRO A 570 6.87 4.32 -31.70
CA PRO A 570 7.42 5.32 -32.60
C PRO A 570 6.58 5.46 -33.89
N ASP A 571 6.36 6.71 -34.31
CA ASP A 571 5.64 7.04 -35.53
C ASP A 571 6.27 8.23 -36.26
N ASP A 572 6.66 8.04 -37.51
CA ASP A 572 7.38 9.04 -38.30
C ASP A 572 6.60 10.35 -38.51
N THR A 573 5.26 10.33 -38.38
CA THR A 573 4.40 11.47 -38.66
C THR A 573 4.00 12.21 -37.39
N THR A 574 3.68 11.47 -36.34
CA THR A 574 3.10 11.98 -35.09
C THR A 574 4.08 11.95 -33.92
N GLY A 575 5.27 11.40 -34.10
CA GLY A 575 6.26 11.14 -33.06
C GLY A 575 5.95 9.83 -32.36
N THR A 576 4.77 9.73 -31.75
CA THR A 576 4.25 8.52 -31.10
C THR A 576 2.86 8.20 -31.63
N ALA A 577 2.59 6.94 -31.93
CA ALA A 577 1.26 6.43 -32.19
C ALA A 577 0.82 5.52 -31.04
N VAL A 578 -0.50 5.48 -30.78
CA VAL A 578 -1.09 4.54 -29.83
C VAL A 578 -1.18 3.16 -30.46
N VAL A 579 -0.70 2.13 -29.76
CA VAL A 579 -0.98 0.72 -30.06
C VAL A 579 -1.69 0.14 -28.85
N ALA A 580 -2.79 -0.55 -29.11
CA ALA A 580 -3.60 -1.17 -28.06
C ALA A 580 -3.52 -2.69 -28.16
N TYR A 581 -3.34 -3.34 -27.03
CA TYR A 581 -3.50 -4.77 -26.88
C TYR A 581 -4.80 -5.05 -26.15
N VAL A 582 -5.51 -6.10 -26.55
CA VAL A 582 -6.87 -6.39 -26.09
C VAL A 582 -7.00 -7.88 -25.80
N ILE A 583 -7.52 -8.20 -24.62
CA ILE A 583 -8.05 -9.52 -24.29
C ILE A 583 -9.56 -9.46 -24.50
N LEU A 584 -10.09 -10.37 -25.32
CA LEU A 584 -11.52 -10.44 -25.59
C LEU A 584 -12.26 -11.26 -24.53
N ASP A 585 -13.56 -10.99 -24.39
CA ASP A 585 -14.43 -11.77 -23.53
C ASP A 585 -14.63 -13.21 -24.05
N ALA A 586 -14.92 -14.11 -23.11
CA ALA A 586 -15.03 -15.53 -23.40
C ALA A 586 -16.14 -15.81 -24.44
N GLY A 587 -15.74 -16.41 -25.58
CA GLY A 587 -16.65 -16.77 -26.66
C GLY A 587 -16.79 -15.72 -27.77
N VAL A 588 -16.07 -14.59 -27.68
CA VAL A 588 -15.94 -13.63 -28.77
C VAL A 588 -14.80 -14.08 -29.69
N GLU A 589 -15.04 -14.07 -31.01
CA GLU A 589 -14.02 -14.39 -32.02
C GLU A 589 -13.33 -13.12 -32.54
N GLU A 590 -12.01 -13.17 -32.66
CA GLU A 590 -11.21 -12.10 -33.27
C GLU A 590 -11.57 -11.90 -34.75
N SER A 591 -11.74 -10.63 -35.15
CA SER A 591 -11.98 -10.28 -36.56
C SER A 591 -11.43 -8.89 -36.87
N GLU A 592 -11.12 -8.64 -38.16
CA GLU A 592 -10.73 -7.30 -38.63
C GLU A 592 -11.84 -6.27 -38.42
N GLU A 593 -13.10 -6.70 -38.54
CA GLU A 593 -14.27 -5.85 -38.31
C GLU A 593 -14.31 -5.38 -36.85
N LEU A 594 -14.05 -6.27 -35.89
CA LEU A 594 -13.96 -5.93 -34.47
C LEU A 594 -12.75 -5.03 -34.16
N ARG A 595 -11.60 -5.24 -34.80
CA ARG A 595 -10.44 -4.34 -34.63
C ARG A 595 -10.77 -2.92 -35.06
N ASP A 596 -11.39 -2.77 -36.22
CA ASP A 596 -11.76 -1.45 -36.74
C ASP A 596 -12.83 -0.78 -35.86
N GLU A 597 -13.79 -1.54 -35.35
CA GLU A 597 -14.81 -1.07 -34.39
C GLU A 597 -14.17 -0.53 -33.10
N LEU A 598 -13.27 -1.31 -32.47
CA LEU A 598 -12.55 -0.89 -31.25
C LEU A 598 -11.69 0.37 -31.49
N ARG A 599 -11.04 0.47 -32.66
CA ARG A 599 -10.29 1.66 -33.02
C ARG A 599 -11.20 2.87 -33.20
N GLU A 600 -12.34 2.69 -33.85
CA GLU A 600 -13.28 3.77 -34.09
C GLU A 600 -13.86 4.28 -32.76
N GLN A 601 -14.22 3.38 -31.83
CA GLN A 601 -14.68 3.75 -30.49
C GLN A 601 -13.70 4.66 -29.75
N VAL A 602 -12.42 4.27 -29.64
CA VAL A 602 -11.41 5.13 -28.99
C VAL A 602 -11.28 6.48 -29.71
N GLY A 603 -11.37 6.47 -31.04
CA GLY A 603 -11.34 7.69 -31.84
C GLY A 603 -12.57 8.60 -31.68
N GLU A 604 -13.73 8.04 -31.32
CA GLU A 604 -14.96 8.75 -31.01
C GLU A 604 -14.95 9.33 -29.59
N GLU A 605 -14.49 8.54 -28.62
CA GLU A 605 -14.46 8.92 -27.20
C GLU A 605 -13.35 9.91 -26.86
N LEU A 606 -12.11 9.61 -27.25
CA LEU A 606 -10.94 10.42 -26.91
C LEU A 606 -10.56 11.40 -28.03
N GLY A 607 -11.06 11.15 -29.24
CA GLY A 607 -10.83 11.96 -30.42
C GLY A 607 -9.84 11.33 -31.40
N LYS A 608 -10.00 11.69 -32.68
CA LYS A 608 -9.28 11.13 -33.83
C LYS A 608 -7.76 10.98 -33.69
N PRO A 609 -7.02 11.90 -33.03
CA PRO A 609 -5.57 11.76 -32.86
C PRO A 609 -5.17 10.54 -32.01
N PHE A 610 -6.00 10.14 -31.04
CA PHE A 610 -5.70 9.03 -30.13
C PHE A 610 -6.23 7.68 -30.61
N ARG A 611 -6.91 7.67 -31.77
CA ARG A 611 -7.34 6.44 -32.42
C ARG A 611 -6.14 5.50 -32.58
N PRO A 612 -6.17 4.27 -32.01
CA PRO A 612 -5.07 3.35 -32.10
C PRO A 612 -4.67 3.09 -33.55
N ARG A 613 -3.36 3.10 -33.81
CA ARG A 613 -2.78 2.68 -35.09
C ARG A 613 -3.05 1.20 -35.32
N GLU A 614 -2.94 0.42 -34.26
CA GLU A 614 -3.14 -1.02 -34.24
C GLU A 614 -3.89 -1.42 -32.96
N VAL A 615 -4.78 -2.40 -33.10
CA VAL A 615 -5.37 -3.17 -32.01
C VAL A 615 -4.89 -4.59 -32.21
N LEU A 616 -4.23 -5.16 -31.21
CA LEU A 616 -3.64 -6.50 -31.22
C LEU A 616 -4.35 -7.39 -30.20
N PHE A 617 -4.68 -8.62 -30.57
CA PHE A 617 -5.38 -9.53 -29.67
C PHE A 617 -4.39 -10.47 -28.99
N VAL A 618 -4.54 -10.61 -27.68
CA VAL A 618 -3.74 -11.49 -26.82
C VAL A 618 -4.64 -12.27 -25.89
N ASP A 619 -4.16 -13.44 -25.46
CA ASP A 619 -4.92 -14.29 -24.53
C ASP A 619 -4.68 -13.87 -23.07
N GLU A 620 -3.54 -13.24 -22.77
CA GLU A 620 -3.15 -12.84 -21.42
C GLU A 620 -2.14 -11.69 -21.42
N PHE A 621 -2.15 -10.86 -20.37
CA PHE A 621 -1.17 -9.79 -20.15
C PHE A 621 -0.09 -10.19 -19.14
N PRO A 622 1.17 -9.74 -19.32
CA PRO A 622 2.19 -9.84 -18.29
C PRO A 622 1.79 -8.99 -17.08
N LYS A 623 1.72 -9.62 -15.91
CA LYS A 623 1.31 -8.98 -14.65
C LYS A 623 2.40 -9.11 -13.58
N THR A 624 2.53 -8.11 -12.72
CA THR A 624 3.33 -8.20 -11.50
C THR A 624 2.68 -9.17 -10.52
N GLN A 625 3.43 -9.63 -9.52
CA GLN A 625 2.89 -10.36 -8.37
C GLN A 625 1.79 -9.60 -7.60
N SER A 626 1.69 -8.28 -7.78
CA SER A 626 0.60 -7.44 -7.24
C SER A 626 -0.60 -7.29 -8.20
N GLY A 627 -0.63 -8.05 -9.30
CA GLY A 627 -1.69 -8.05 -10.30
C GLY A 627 -1.64 -6.90 -11.32
N LYS A 628 -0.63 -6.02 -11.27
CA LYS A 628 -0.52 -4.85 -12.15
C LYS A 628 0.02 -5.24 -13.53
N ILE A 629 -0.57 -4.74 -14.61
CA ILE A 629 -0.08 -4.95 -15.98
C ILE A 629 1.30 -4.30 -16.16
N ILE A 630 2.28 -5.04 -16.67
CA ILE A 630 3.64 -4.56 -16.91
C ILE A 630 3.71 -3.91 -18.31
N ARG A 631 3.20 -2.69 -18.47
CA ARG A 631 3.11 -1.99 -19.79
C ARG A 631 4.46 -1.86 -20.50
N ARG A 632 5.54 -1.60 -19.75
CA ARG A 632 6.90 -1.54 -20.32
C ARG A 632 7.30 -2.83 -21.05
N ALA A 633 6.84 -4.00 -20.57
CA ALA A 633 7.11 -5.28 -21.20
C ALA A 633 6.39 -5.39 -22.55
N ILE A 634 5.12 -4.98 -22.57
CA ILE A 634 4.29 -4.95 -23.77
C ILE A 634 4.88 -3.98 -24.80
N GLN A 635 5.36 -2.83 -24.34
CA GLN A 635 5.99 -1.84 -25.19
C GLN A 635 7.31 -2.35 -25.78
N ALA A 636 8.19 -2.92 -24.96
CA ALA A 636 9.47 -3.48 -25.40
C ALA A 636 9.28 -4.64 -26.40
N ALA A 637 8.31 -5.53 -26.15
CA ALA A 637 7.94 -6.60 -27.07
C ALA A 637 7.50 -6.04 -28.45
N TYR A 638 6.73 -4.95 -28.46
CA TYR A 638 6.30 -4.30 -29.70
C TYR A 638 7.44 -3.56 -30.43
N THR A 639 8.29 -2.83 -29.69
CA THR A 639 9.38 -2.02 -30.26
C THR A 639 10.63 -2.82 -30.59
N GLY A 640 10.73 -4.05 -30.10
CA GLY A 640 11.93 -4.89 -30.19
C GLY A 640 13.08 -4.41 -29.32
N GLU A 641 12.77 -3.69 -28.24
CA GLU A 641 13.74 -3.22 -27.24
C GLU A 641 14.03 -4.30 -26.19
N ASP A 642 15.12 -4.14 -25.44
CA ASP A 642 15.48 -5.08 -24.37
C ASP A 642 14.43 -5.01 -23.24
N LEU A 643 13.89 -6.18 -22.89
CA LEU A 643 12.84 -6.36 -21.88
C LEU A 643 13.33 -5.94 -20.47
N GLY A 644 14.64 -5.92 -20.22
CA GLY A 644 15.19 -5.57 -18.91
C GLY A 644 14.87 -6.60 -17.82
N ASP A 645 14.82 -6.18 -16.56
CA ASP A 645 14.52 -7.07 -15.43
C ASP A 645 13.01 -7.40 -15.33
N MET A 646 12.71 -8.70 -15.49
CA MET A 646 11.37 -9.29 -15.46
C MET A 646 11.13 -10.16 -14.22
N SER A 647 12.00 -10.11 -13.21
CA SER A 647 11.91 -10.90 -11.97
C SER A 647 10.61 -10.73 -11.17
N SER A 648 9.88 -9.63 -11.41
CA SER A 648 8.61 -9.31 -10.73
C SER A 648 7.35 -9.83 -11.44
N ILE A 649 7.49 -10.50 -12.59
CA ILE A 649 6.37 -11.04 -13.38
C ILE A 649 5.80 -12.31 -12.74
N GLU A 650 4.48 -12.37 -12.57
CA GLU A 650 3.77 -13.55 -12.06
C GLU A 650 3.61 -14.63 -13.12
N ASN A 651 3.42 -14.23 -14.37
CA ASN A 651 3.09 -15.09 -15.50
C ASN A 651 4.07 -14.89 -16.68
N PRO A 652 5.31 -15.42 -16.59
CA PRO A 652 6.33 -15.22 -17.64
C PRO A 652 5.89 -15.63 -19.05
N SER A 653 5.04 -16.65 -19.19
CA SER A 653 4.52 -17.12 -20.49
C SER A 653 3.67 -16.08 -21.23
N ALA A 654 3.13 -15.08 -20.52
CA ALA A 654 2.38 -14.00 -21.14
C ALA A 654 3.26 -13.08 -22.01
N LEU A 655 4.59 -13.08 -21.82
CA LEU A 655 5.50 -12.31 -22.66
C LEU A 655 5.52 -12.86 -24.10
N GLU A 656 5.60 -14.19 -24.25
CA GLU A 656 5.54 -14.83 -25.58
C GLU A 656 4.20 -14.55 -26.27
N ASN A 657 3.10 -14.56 -25.51
CA ASN A 657 1.77 -14.24 -26.05
C ASN A 657 1.67 -12.80 -26.59
N VAL A 658 2.35 -11.85 -25.95
CA VAL A 658 2.37 -10.45 -26.38
C VAL A 658 3.31 -10.26 -27.58
N GLU A 659 4.42 -11.00 -27.67
CA GLU A 659 5.28 -11.01 -28.85
C GLU A 659 4.59 -11.64 -30.08
N ASP A 660 3.84 -12.71 -29.87
CA ASP A 660 3.06 -13.42 -30.90
C ASP A 660 1.63 -12.85 -31.06
N ALA A 661 1.40 -11.61 -30.59
CA ALA A 661 0.09 -10.99 -30.62
C ALA A 661 -0.48 -10.95 -32.05
N ARG A 662 -1.75 -11.31 -32.14
CA ARG A 662 -2.44 -11.51 -33.41
C ARG A 662 -3.02 -10.23 -33.94
#